data_AF-A0A1H4P7J7-F1
#
_entry.id   AF-A0A1H4P7J7-F1
#
_cell.length_a   1.000
_cell.length_b   1.000
_cell.length_c   1.000
_cell.angle_alpha   90.00
_cell.angle_beta   90.00
_cell.angle_gamma   90.00
#
_symmetry.space_group_name_H-M   'P 1'
#
loop_
_entity.id
_entity.type
_entity.pdbx_description
1 polymer ?
#
loop_
_entity_poly.entity_id
_entity_poly.type
_entity_poly.pdbx_seq_one_letter_code
_entity_poly.pdbx_strand_id
1 'polypeptide(L)'
;MRRGVRVVSGGKAGQEGQDWRWRLAAAGDAFAMRVLATALAEDGRDDEAVAWWEKAIAAGDETALHQLADHVGARRLERQLRRRAESGDVTAMGNLAKRLVRNSGGQRPAEAVHWLTLAVHAGANLERELVAALDSAGRPAEAEDRLRHMAAAGDPHALRDLVGRLRAGDDAERLDEAVVWLTRGVAAGEPWEWDLVAVLDRAGRADEAEARLRRLADRHDAEAVATLVRRAPENRRTQVSRRELDGPARDRAVDHIRRVAAVLARLGLQEEAVRWWAAADALDDGVLSSPAARLAARPAPAPGAPDAGVEWQLREMAATDDVTATRVLAGRLARTGRTAEAVRLWTRADAADDRRRWGGVLAQHALGGTSDRVTTHGGPVSASRDGMVADASPADSAFEETPAGTVREPDTASATATHHLSAQMPSHAGLSEPVSLVVRVPFGADHDDGGVSAPLAGFRPARDGSPLTLIVRAPAGLAPQGPLEHTLLVPPFGAPAPVRFAFLTREPGLHRVRVSAWAGGTFLTEISLEVSVERDGPYAVEPPSAADLGEMRAHPGEVTLLVDRVGDQYTFRLISDRCIYGAVLAQTLTAAPEAAAERAYAMLQRLAAGRGEYSGAHARRWMKETGVGLWTEMIPDPIKEQFWQLRDHITAFTVASEHDVLPWELLYPVAPGRDEGFLVQQFPVLRNSLGQPRSSTLPIGEPHYVVSARAPVNGDSEIESIRRILGTGTVVDTLDDVLTVIDAGTTGPLHFTCHNTFDPGGGSSILLADGPFVPALLNSAVARRALQGGRPLIFINACRAAGAVPQYTRMLGWAQQFMGAGAGAFVGTLWAVRSDSAQRFAEAFYASLSAGEPLGTAVHRARSHAGHDETDPTWLAYTVYGDPAAMVSATVPAAASAVLSPARVVPTPVRCEEA
;
A
#
# COMPACT_ATOMS: atom_id res chain seq x y z
N MET A 1 -49.38 -26.57 33.89
CA MET A 1 -48.87 -27.58 34.85
C MET A 1 -47.37 -27.76 34.60
N ARG A 2 -46.60 -27.86 35.68
CA ARG A 2 -45.14 -27.88 35.76
C ARG A 2 -44.46 -29.02 34.98
N ARG A 3 -43.26 -28.74 34.43
CA ARG A 3 -42.02 -29.55 34.34
C ARG A 3 -41.18 -28.92 33.21
N GLY A 4 -39.94 -28.46 33.34
CA GLY A 4 -38.94 -28.53 34.39
C GLY A 4 -37.59 -28.64 33.70
N VAL A 5 -36.71 -27.65 33.84
CA VAL A 5 -35.25 -27.87 33.72
C VAL A 5 -34.58 -27.10 34.85
N ARG A 6 -33.97 -27.88 35.72
CA ARG A 6 -33.14 -27.49 36.85
C ARG A 6 -31.84 -26.97 36.26
N VAL A 7 -31.59 -25.66 36.33
CA VAL A 7 -30.23 -25.15 36.12
C VAL A 7 -29.44 -25.49 37.37
N VAL A 8 -28.49 -26.40 37.21
CA VAL A 8 -27.48 -26.71 38.22
C VAL A 8 -26.59 -25.49 38.37
N SER A 9 -26.63 -24.92 39.56
CA SER A 9 -25.66 -23.96 40.06
C SER A 9 -24.25 -24.56 40.04
N GLY A 10 -23.34 -23.95 39.29
CA GLY A 10 -21.91 -24.27 39.33
C GLY A 10 -21.09 -23.13 38.74
N GLY A 11 -20.65 -22.20 39.60
CA GLY A 11 -19.67 -21.17 39.25
C GLY A 11 -19.86 -19.88 40.03
N LYS A 12 -19.10 -19.70 41.12
CA LYS A 12 -19.05 -18.46 41.92
C LYS A 12 -18.68 -17.18 41.12
N ALA A 13 -18.27 -17.31 39.85
CA ALA A 13 -18.02 -16.17 38.96
C ALA A 13 -19.31 -15.50 38.42
N GLY A 14 -20.48 -16.16 38.47
CA GLY A 14 -21.74 -15.62 37.95
C GLY A 14 -22.44 -14.61 38.86
N GLN A 15 -22.23 -14.69 40.18
CA GLN A 15 -22.83 -13.78 41.17
C GLN A 15 -21.98 -12.51 41.39
N GLU A 16 -20.65 -12.61 41.36
CA GLU A 16 -19.77 -11.42 41.39
C GLU A 16 -19.92 -10.56 40.12
N GLY A 17 -20.23 -11.19 38.98
CA GLY A 17 -20.54 -10.51 37.71
C GLY A 17 -21.85 -9.69 37.73
N GLN A 18 -22.79 -9.98 38.65
CA GLN A 18 -24.04 -9.24 38.81
C GLN A 18 -23.89 -8.07 39.80
N ASP A 19 -23.03 -8.19 40.80
CA ASP A 19 -22.82 -7.18 41.85
C ASP A 19 -22.15 -5.90 41.35
N TRP A 20 -21.18 -6.00 40.43
CA TRP A 20 -20.47 -4.81 39.96
C TRP A 20 -21.35 -3.92 39.06
N ARG A 21 -22.24 -4.51 38.25
CA ARG A 21 -23.15 -3.78 37.34
C ARG A 21 -24.07 -2.87 38.13
N TRP A 22 -24.70 -3.41 39.18
CA TRP A 22 -25.56 -2.63 40.08
C TRP A 22 -24.80 -1.57 40.87
N ARG A 23 -23.61 -1.90 41.40
CA ARG A 23 -22.80 -0.97 42.18
C ARG A 23 -22.30 0.22 41.34
N LEU A 24 -21.80 -0.03 40.14
CA LEU A 24 -21.31 1.03 39.24
C LEU A 24 -22.46 1.83 38.62
N ALA A 25 -23.56 1.17 38.23
CA ALA A 25 -24.75 1.86 37.76
C ALA A 25 -25.36 2.76 38.84
N ALA A 26 -25.40 2.30 40.10
CA ALA A 26 -25.82 3.14 41.22
C ALA A 26 -24.85 4.30 41.52
N ALA A 27 -23.56 4.13 41.18
CA ALA A 27 -22.53 5.16 41.33
C ALA A 27 -22.52 6.21 40.20
N GLY A 28 -23.38 6.09 39.18
CA GLY A 28 -23.46 7.06 38.09
C GLY A 28 -22.74 6.66 36.80
N ASP A 29 -22.14 5.47 36.72
CA ASP A 29 -21.37 5.05 35.55
C ASP A 29 -22.29 4.72 34.36
N ALA A 30 -22.20 5.51 33.29
CA ALA A 30 -23.10 5.43 32.14
C ALA A 30 -23.01 4.09 31.39
N PHE A 31 -21.80 3.52 31.28
CA PHE A 31 -21.57 2.22 30.64
C PHE A 31 -22.19 1.09 31.46
N ALA A 32 -21.99 1.09 32.77
CA ALA A 32 -22.57 0.11 33.68
C ALA A 32 -24.11 0.18 33.71
N MET A 33 -24.68 1.38 33.66
CA MET A 33 -26.14 1.58 33.52
C MET A 33 -26.68 0.95 32.24
N ARG A 34 -25.99 1.12 31.11
CA ARG A 34 -26.39 0.51 29.83
C ARG A 34 -26.29 -1.01 29.83
N VAL A 35 -25.21 -1.56 30.38
CA VAL A 35 -25.01 -3.01 30.50
C VAL A 35 -26.04 -3.62 31.46
N LEU A 36 -26.36 -2.93 32.55
CA LEU A 36 -27.42 -3.34 33.47
C LEU A 36 -28.81 -3.32 32.81
N ALA A 37 -29.12 -2.25 32.07
CA ALA A 37 -30.38 -2.14 31.34
C ALA A 37 -30.57 -3.29 30.33
N THR A 38 -29.52 -3.63 29.59
CA THR A 38 -29.56 -4.74 28.62
C THR A 38 -29.83 -6.08 29.31
N ALA A 39 -29.15 -6.35 30.43
CA ALA A 39 -29.38 -7.56 31.21
C ALA A 39 -30.81 -7.63 31.79
N LEU A 40 -31.36 -6.50 32.24
CA LEU A 40 -32.74 -6.42 32.73
C LEU A 40 -33.77 -6.70 31.63
N ALA A 41 -33.51 -6.25 30.40
CA ALA A 41 -34.37 -6.55 29.25
C ALA A 41 -34.31 -8.03 28.87
N GLU A 42 -33.14 -8.66 28.91
CA GLU A 42 -32.99 -10.11 28.68
C GLU A 42 -33.73 -10.95 29.74
N ASP A 43 -33.79 -10.46 30.98
CA ASP A 43 -34.57 -11.06 32.07
C ASP A 43 -36.09 -10.76 31.99
N GLY A 44 -36.55 -10.04 30.95
CA GLY A 44 -37.95 -9.67 30.74
C GLY A 44 -38.47 -8.57 31.68
N ARG A 45 -37.57 -7.79 32.30
CA ARG A 45 -37.87 -6.67 33.19
C ARG A 45 -37.79 -5.35 32.43
N ASP A 46 -38.62 -5.23 31.39
CA ASP A 46 -38.57 -4.16 30.40
C ASP A 46 -38.70 -2.75 31.02
N ASP A 47 -39.59 -2.56 32.00
CA ASP A 47 -39.79 -1.25 32.63
C ASP A 47 -38.54 -0.77 33.38
N GLU A 48 -37.81 -1.68 34.01
CA GLU A 48 -36.57 -1.36 34.72
C GLU A 48 -35.41 -1.15 33.75
N ALA A 49 -35.36 -1.94 32.68
CA ALA A 49 -34.40 -1.78 31.60
C ALA A 49 -34.51 -0.39 30.96
N VAL A 50 -35.73 0.04 30.62
CA VAL A 50 -36.01 1.37 30.08
C VAL A 50 -35.54 2.47 31.04
N ALA A 51 -35.86 2.35 32.33
CA ALA A 51 -35.45 3.34 33.33
C ALA A 51 -33.91 3.46 33.45
N TRP A 52 -33.17 2.36 33.29
CA TRP A 52 -31.71 2.37 33.33
C TRP A 52 -31.06 2.87 32.03
N TRP A 53 -31.62 2.53 30.86
CA TRP A 53 -31.18 3.14 29.60
C TRP A 53 -31.43 4.65 29.59
N GLU A 54 -32.55 5.13 30.14
CA GLU A 54 -32.83 6.57 30.26
C GLU A 54 -31.82 7.30 31.15
N LYS A 55 -31.39 6.67 32.26
CA LYS A 55 -30.33 7.21 33.12
C LYS A 55 -28.97 7.22 32.42
N ALA A 56 -28.64 6.17 31.67
CA ALA A 56 -27.42 6.10 30.88
C ALA A 56 -27.37 7.20 29.81
N ILE A 57 -28.49 7.46 29.12
CA ILE A 57 -28.63 8.55 28.15
C ILE A 57 -28.46 9.92 28.81
N ALA A 58 -29.06 10.12 29.98
CA ALA A 58 -28.89 11.36 30.76
C ALA A 58 -27.43 11.56 31.22
N ALA A 59 -26.69 10.48 31.43
CA ALA A 59 -25.26 10.48 31.75
C ALA A 59 -24.35 10.57 30.50
N GLY A 60 -24.91 10.68 29.28
CA GLY A 60 -24.16 10.90 28.04
C GLY A 60 -23.82 9.64 27.24
N ASP A 61 -24.33 8.45 27.58
CA ASP A 61 -24.12 7.24 26.78
C ASP A 61 -24.99 7.24 25.51
N GLU A 62 -24.39 7.59 24.37
CA GLU A 62 -25.07 7.58 23.07
C GLU A 62 -25.47 6.16 22.61
N THR A 63 -24.76 5.11 23.06
CA THR A 63 -25.06 3.71 22.71
C THR A 63 -26.35 3.25 23.39
N ALA A 64 -26.62 3.75 24.60
CA ALA A 64 -27.85 3.46 25.34
C ALA A 64 -29.10 3.97 24.59
N LEU A 65 -28.99 5.08 23.86
CA LEU A 65 -30.08 5.61 23.05
C LEU A 65 -30.45 4.68 21.88
N HIS A 66 -29.47 3.99 21.30
CA HIS A 66 -29.70 3.04 20.20
C HIS A 66 -30.35 1.76 20.73
N GLN A 67 -29.81 1.19 21.82
CA GLN A 67 -30.37 -0.01 22.44
C GLN A 67 -31.80 0.20 22.96
N LEU A 68 -32.08 1.36 23.56
CA LEU A 68 -33.44 1.73 23.94
C LEU A 68 -34.36 1.81 22.71
N ALA A 69 -33.89 2.38 21.60
CA ALA A 69 -34.67 2.49 20.37
C ALA A 69 -35.05 1.14 19.76
N ASP A 70 -34.13 0.18 19.81
CA ASP A 70 -34.36 -1.19 19.34
C ASP A 70 -35.37 -1.92 20.25
N HIS A 71 -35.30 -1.66 21.55
CA HIS A 71 -36.19 -2.27 22.54
C HIS A 71 -37.63 -1.70 22.53
N VAL A 72 -37.79 -0.37 22.61
CA VAL A 72 -39.14 0.25 22.66
C VAL A 72 -39.72 0.62 21.29
N GLY A 73 -38.91 0.52 20.23
CA GLY A 73 -39.24 0.92 18.87
C GLY A 73 -39.02 2.40 18.59
N ALA A 74 -38.41 2.69 17.43
CA ALA A 74 -38.00 4.03 17.01
C ALA A 74 -39.09 5.12 17.09
N ARG A 75 -40.33 4.78 16.71
CA ARG A 75 -41.48 5.72 16.74
C ARG A 75 -41.94 6.05 18.17
N ARG A 76 -41.84 5.10 19.10
CA ARG A 76 -42.24 5.31 20.49
C ARG A 76 -41.21 6.19 21.20
N LEU A 77 -39.93 5.94 20.98
CA LEU A 77 -38.83 6.74 21.51
C LEU A 77 -38.86 8.19 20.98
N GLU A 78 -39.10 8.40 19.69
CA GLU A 78 -39.21 9.76 19.13
C GLU A 78 -40.36 10.55 19.78
N ARG A 79 -41.55 9.95 19.95
CA ARG A 79 -42.66 10.61 20.64
C ARG A 79 -42.32 10.98 22.09
N GLN A 80 -41.54 10.15 22.77
CA GLN A 80 -41.12 10.39 24.14
C GLN A 80 -40.09 11.53 24.22
N LEU A 81 -39.07 11.50 23.36
CA LEU A 81 -38.09 12.57 23.24
C LEU A 81 -38.76 13.90 22.86
N ARG A 82 -39.74 13.87 21.95
CA ARG A 82 -40.50 15.06 21.55
C ARG A 82 -41.28 15.66 22.72
N ARG A 83 -42.02 14.87 23.50
CA ARG A 83 -42.70 15.38 24.70
C ARG A 83 -41.74 15.99 25.73
N ARG A 84 -40.58 15.37 25.93
CA ARG A 84 -39.56 15.89 26.85
C ARG A 84 -38.93 17.18 26.32
N ALA A 85 -38.61 17.23 25.04
CA ALA A 85 -38.11 18.42 24.37
C ALA A 85 -39.13 19.57 24.44
N GLU A 86 -40.42 19.31 24.21
CA GLU A 86 -41.53 20.27 24.38
C GLU A 86 -41.65 20.77 25.83
N SER A 87 -41.26 19.96 26.82
CA SER A 87 -41.23 20.36 28.23
C SER A 87 -39.97 21.14 28.66
N GLY A 88 -39.05 21.42 27.73
CA GLY A 88 -37.83 22.20 28.01
C GLY A 88 -36.58 21.37 28.34
N ASP A 89 -36.62 20.04 28.16
CA ASP A 89 -35.47 19.18 28.42
C ASP A 89 -34.40 19.31 27.32
N VAL A 90 -33.31 20.01 27.65
CA VAL A 90 -32.19 20.33 26.75
C VAL A 90 -31.51 19.08 26.18
N THR A 91 -31.35 18.04 26.99
CA THR A 91 -30.74 16.77 26.55
C THR A 91 -31.68 16.03 25.60
N ALA A 92 -32.99 16.05 25.87
CA ALA A 92 -33.97 15.47 24.97
C ALA A 92 -34.05 16.21 23.63
N MET A 93 -33.93 17.55 23.62
CA MET A 93 -33.86 18.35 22.39
C MET A 93 -32.65 17.94 21.52
N GLY A 94 -31.46 17.82 22.12
CA GLY A 94 -30.26 17.39 21.41
C GLY A 94 -30.35 15.96 20.86
N ASN A 95 -30.87 15.02 21.66
CA ASN A 95 -31.04 13.62 21.26
C ASN A 95 -32.13 13.45 20.19
N LEU A 96 -33.21 14.22 20.27
CA LEU A 96 -34.25 14.27 19.24
C LEU A 96 -33.68 14.79 17.92
N ALA A 97 -32.92 15.89 17.96
CA ALA A 97 -32.32 16.46 16.77
C ALA A 97 -31.29 15.52 16.11
N LYS A 98 -30.38 14.91 16.89
CA LYS A 98 -29.44 13.90 16.39
C LYS A 98 -30.15 12.73 15.70
N ARG A 99 -31.30 12.29 16.25
CA ARG A 99 -32.14 11.26 15.61
C ARG A 99 -32.83 11.74 14.34
N LEU A 100 -33.33 12.97 14.32
CA LEU A 100 -33.96 13.56 13.13
C LEU A 100 -32.95 13.70 11.98
N VAL A 101 -31.68 13.98 12.28
CA VAL A 101 -30.59 14.01 11.30
C VAL A 101 -30.25 12.59 10.80
N ARG A 102 -30.08 11.61 11.70
CA ARG A 102 -29.63 10.24 11.34
C ARG A 102 -30.70 9.35 10.69
N ASN A 103 -31.94 9.38 11.17
CA ASN A 103 -32.96 8.38 10.79
C ASN A 103 -33.93 8.84 9.69
N SER A 104 -33.97 10.13 9.36
CA SER A 104 -34.93 10.66 8.38
C SER A 104 -34.43 10.56 6.93
N GLY A 105 -33.24 10.00 6.67
CA GLY A 105 -32.62 10.05 5.34
C GLY A 105 -32.49 11.48 4.77
N GLY A 106 -32.34 12.48 5.64
CA GLY A 106 -32.33 13.90 5.25
C GLY A 106 -33.70 14.53 4.99
N GLN A 107 -34.83 13.88 5.28
CA GLN A 107 -36.17 14.41 4.94
C GLN A 107 -36.76 15.44 5.92
N ARG A 108 -36.17 15.68 7.10
CA ARG A 108 -36.68 16.67 8.09
C ARG A 108 -35.60 17.59 8.71
N PRO A 109 -34.70 18.18 7.91
CA PRO A 109 -33.58 18.97 8.43
C PRO A 109 -34.05 20.26 9.13
N ALA A 110 -35.16 20.85 8.70
CA ALA A 110 -35.74 22.03 9.34
C ALA A 110 -36.19 21.78 10.80
N GLU A 111 -36.71 20.58 11.10
CA GLU A 111 -37.13 20.22 12.45
C GLU A 111 -35.90 19.95 13.35
N ALA A 112 -34.85 19.33 12.80
CA ALA A 112 -33.60 19.16 13.52
C ALA A 112 -32.94 20.50 13.86
N VAL A 113 -32.91 21.44 12.91
CA VAL A 113 -32.44 22.82 13.14
C VAL A 113 -33.27 23.49 14.25
N HIS A 114 -34.59 23.36 14.22
CA HIS A 114 -35.45 23.94 15.26
C HIS A 114 -35.07 23.45 16.67
N TRP A 115 -34.92 22.14 16.86
CA TRP A 115 -34.58 21.57 18.17
C TRP A 115 -33.14 21.88 18.60
N LEU A 116 -32.18 21.90 17.68
CA LEU A 116 -30.80 22.30 17.98
C LEU A 116 -30.72 23.77 18.36
N THR A 117 -31.43 24.65 17.64
CA THR A 117 -31.51 26.07 17.98
C THR A 117 -32.05 26.24 19.40
N LEU A 118 -33.15 25.57 19.77
CA LEU A 118 -33.70 25.64 21.12
C LEU A 118 -32.72 25.11 22.18
N ALA A 119 -32.08 23.96 21.92
CA ALA A 119 -31.10 23.37 22.84
C ALA A 119 -29.92 24.32 23.10
N VAL A 120 -29.40 24.94 22.05
CA VAL A 120 -28.28 25.87 22.15
C VAL A 120 -28.69 27.18 22.86
N HIS A 121 -29.88 27.73 22.58
CA HIS A 121 -30.40 28.89 23.32
C HIS A 121 -30.60 28.59 24.81
N ALA A 122 -30.87 27.34 25.15
CA ALA A 122 -30.96 26.86 26.53
C ALA A 122 -29.58 26.51 27.16
N GLY A 123 -28.47 26.77 26.45
CA GLY A 123 -27.11 26.60 26.96
C GLY A 123 -26.42 25.27 26.60
N ALA A 124 -26.95 24.49 25.66
CA ALA A 124 -26.27 23.28 25.20
C ALA A 124 -25.06 23.61 24.31
N ASN A 125 -23.95 22.89 24.52
CA ASN A 125 -22.77 22.93 23.67
C ASN A 125 -22.97 22.10 22.39
N LEU A 126 -23.95 22.46 21.56
CA LEU A 126 -24.34 21.75 20.33
C LEU A 126 -24.23 22.64 19.08
N GLU A 127 -23.36 23.64 19.15
CA GLU A 127 -23.20 24.66 18.11
C GLU A 127 -22.71 24.10 16.78
N ARG A 128 -21.80 23.13 16.82
CA ARG A 128 -21.26 22.48 15.62
C ARG A 128 -22.31 21.60 14.94
N GLU A 129 -23.10 20.89 15.73
CA GLU A 129 -24.21 20.09 15.25
C GLU A 129 -25.29 20.96 14.61
N LEU A 130 -25.52 22.17 15.14
CA LEU A 130 -26.42 23.15 14.54
C LEU A 130 -25.90 23.67 13.18
N VAL A 131 -24.62 24.00 13.06
CA VAL A 131 -23.98 24.39 11.78
C VAL A 131 -24.17 23.29 10.73
N ALA A 132 -23.85 22.04 11.07
CA ALA A 132 -24.00 20.91 10.16
C ALA A 132 -25.47 20.66 9.75
N ALA A 133 -26.41 20.85 10.68
CA ALA A 133 -27.84 20.74 10.40
C ALA A 133 -28.35 21.87 9.48
N LEU A 134 -27.84 23.10 9.65
CA LEU A 134 -28.16 24.25 8.79
C LEU A 134 -27.66 24.04 7.37
N ASP A 135 -26.44 23.54 7.19
CA ASP A 135 -25.90 23.19 5.86
C ASP A 135 -26.75 22.11 5.18
N SER A 136 -27.09 21.06 5.93
CA SER A 136 -27.95 19.97 5.45
C SER A 136 -29.38 20.43 5.14
N ALA A 137 -29.84 21.52 5.77
CA ALA A 137 -31.12 22.15 5.50
C ALA A 137 -31.08 23.11 4.29
N GLY A 138 -29.93 23.27 3.63
CA GLY A 138 -29.76 24.24 2.55
C GLY A 138 -29.81 25.70 3.02
N ARG A 139 -29.42 25.95 4.29
CA ARG A 139 -29.38 27.30 4.90
C ARG A 139 -27.93 27.73 5.21
N PRO A 140 -27.03 27.78 4.20
CA PRO A 140 -25.60 28.02 4.42
C PRO A 140 -25.29 29.43 4.96
N ALA A 141 -26.12 30.43 4.66
CA ALA A 141 -25.94 31.78 5.18
C ALA A 141 -26.07 31.82 6.72
N GLU A 142 -27.06 31.12 7.27
CA GLU A 142 -27.25 31.02 8.72
C GLU A 142 -26.17 30.17 9.38
N ALA A 143 -25.67 29.14 8.68
CA ALA A 143 -24.52 28.36 9.14
C ALA A 143 -23.26 29.23 9.23
N GLU A 144 -23.01 30.09 8.23
CA GLU A 144 -21.91 31.07 8.26
C GLU A 144 -22.08 32.09 9.39
N ASP A 145 -23.27 32.64 9.60
CA ASP A 145 -23.54 33.55 10.73
C ASP A 145 -23.27 32.88 12.08
N ARG A 146 -23.57 31.58 12.17
CA ARG A 146 -23.27 30.81 13.38
C ARG A 146 -21.78 30.61 13.58
N LEU A 147 -21.06 30.29 12.51
CA LEU A 147 -19.60 30.21 12.52
C LEU A 147 -18.95 31.55 12.88
N ARG A 148 -19.48 32.70 12.40
CA ARG A 148 -19.03 34.04 12.81
C ARG A 148 -19.17 34.26 14.31
N HIS A 149 -20.30 33.87 14.89
CA HIS A 149 -20.53 33.98 16.33
C HIS A 149 -19.55 33.13 17.14
N MET A 150 -19.35 31.87 16.73
CA MET A 150 -18.39 30.96 17.39
C MET A 150 -16.94 31.43 17.24
N ALA A 151 -16.57 31.90 16.05
CA ALA A 151 -15.26 32.46 15.77
C ALA A 151 -15.01 33.74 16.59
N ALA A 152 -16.03 34.59 16.77
CA ALA A 152 -15.97 35.76 17.64
C ALA A 152 -15.78 35.38 19.12
N ALA A 153 -16.31 34.23 19.54
CA ALA A 153 -16.11 33.66 20.87
C ALA A 153 -14.74 32.98 21.05
N GLY A 154 -13.91 32.92 19.99
CA GLY A 154 -12.56 32.38 20.03
C GLY A 154 -12.44 30.88 19.74
N ASP A 155 -13.45 30.25 19.13
CA ASP A 155 -13.36 28.84 18.70
C ASP A 155 -12.44 28.70 17.45
N PRO A 156 -11.26 28.05 17.56
CA PRO A 156 -10.33 27.92 16.44
C PRO A 156 -10.87 27.03 15.30
N HIS A 157 -11.76 26.09 15.60
CA HIS A 157 -12.36 25.20 14.61
C HIS A 157 -13.41 25.94 13.79
N ALA A 158 -14.29 26.70 14.46
CA ALA A 158 -15.27 27.53 13.76
C ALA A 158 -14.60 28.60 12.90
N LEU A 159 -13.51 29.19 13.40
CA LEU A 159 -12.73 30.17 12.68
C LEU A 159 -12.09 29.59 11.40
N ARG A 160 -11.54 28.37 11.46
CA ARG A 160 -11.04 27.65 10.28
C ARG A 160 -12.15 27.37 9.26
N ASP A 161 -13.28 26.85 9.72
CA ASP A 161 -14.39 26.45 8.86
C ASP A 161 -15.01 27.68 8.17
N LEU A 162 -15.10 28.81 8.88
CA LEU A 162 -15.53 30.11 8.34
C LEU A 162 -14.55 30.62 7.27
N VAL A 163 -13.25 30.66 7.56
CA VAL A 163 -12.22 31.11 6.60
C VAL A 163 -12.20 30.23 5.36
N GLY A 164 -12.43 28.93 5.51
CA GLY A 164 -12.59 28.00 4.39
C GLY A 164 -13.74 28.38 3.46
N ARG A 165 -14.89 28.79 4.02
CA ARG A 165 -16.05 29.25 3.24
C ARG A 165 -15.82 30.62 2.60
N LEU A 166 -15.21 31.55 3.34
CA LEU A 166 -14.95 32.90 2.85
C LEU A 166 -13.92 32.94 1.71
N ARG A 167 -12.95 32.01 1.68
CA ARG A 167 -11.96 31.90 0.57
C ARG A 167 -12.48 31.17 -0.67
N ALA A 168 -13.70 30.65 -0.62
CA ALA A 168 -14.31 29.94 -1.74
C ALA A 168 -14.81 30.95 -2.79
N GLY A 169 -14.06 31.07 -3.89
CA GLY A 169 -14.26 32.09 -4.93
C GLY A 169 -13.33 33.30 -4.80
N ASP A 170 -13.45 34.26 -5.72
CA ASP A 170 -12.62 35.47 -5.80
C ASP A 170 -13.43 36.76 -5.48
N ASP A 171 -14.47 36.63 -4.65
CA ASP A 171 -15.25 37.76 -4.20
C ASP A 171 -14.41 38.63 -3.25
N ALA A 172 -14.18 39.89 -3.64
CA ALA A 172 -13.31 40.82 -2.92
C ALA A 172 -13.80 41.11 -1.50
N GLU A 173 -15.11 41.23 -1.29
CA GLU A 173 -15.69 41.52 0.04
C GLU A 173 -15.51 40.32 0.97
N ARG A 174 -15.70 39.09 0.45
CA ARG A 174 -15.48 37.86 1.22
C ARG A 174 -14.01 37.61 1.54
N LEU A 175 -13.11 37.92 0.61
CA LEU A 175 -11.67 37.83 0.85
C LEU A 175 -11.21 38.85 1.90
N ASP A 176 -11.74 40.07 1.87
CA ASP A 176 -11.48 41.07 2.92
C ASP A 176 -12.00 40.61 4.29
N GLU A 177 -13.17 39.98 4.34
CA GLU A 177 -13.67 39.36 5.59
C GLU A 177 -12.73 38.24 6.08
N ALA A 178 -12.25 37.38 5.17
CA ALA A 178 -11.30 36.32 5.51
C ALA A 178 -9.98 36.87 6.07
N VAL A 179 -9.48 37.99 5.53
CA VAL A 179 -8.28 38.69 6.06
C VAL A 179 -8.50 39.13 7.51
N VAL A 180 -9.67 39.65 7.85
CA VAL A 180 -10.00 40.08 9.22
C VAL A 180 -9.97 38.89 10.18
N TRP A 181 -10.60 37.78 9.80
CA TRP A 181 -10.66 36.56 10.61
C TRP A 181 -9.30 35.89 10.78
N LEU A 182 -8.53 35.75 9.70
CA LEU A 182 -7.16 35.23 9.75
C LEU A 182 -6.24 36.11 10.59
N THR A 183 -6.37 37.44 10.48
CA THR A 183 -5.60 38.38 11.32
C THR A 183 -5.91 38.20 12.80
N ARG A 184 -7.18 37.97 13.16
CA ARG A 184 -7.58 37.67 14.55
C ARG A 184 -7.02 36.33 15.02
N GLY A 185 -7.08 35.28 14.19
CA GLY A 185 -6.51 33.97 14.51
C GLY A 185 -5.00 34.04 14.78
N VAL A 186 -4.26 34.73 13.91
CA VAL A 186 -2.83 34.97 14.10
C VAL A 186 -2.55 35.75 15.39
N ALA A 187 -3.36 36.78 15.70
CA ALA A 187 -3.22 37.54 16.95
C ALA A 187 -3.52 36.70 18.21
N ALA A 188 -4.35 35.66 18.08
CA ALA A 188 -4.64 34.68 19.13
C ALA A 188 -3.56 33.59 19.26
N GLY A 189 -2.55 33.57 18.38
CA GLY A 189 -1.44 32.60 18.42
C GLY A 189 -1.62 31.38 17.49
N GLU A 190 -2.64 31.37 16.63
CA GLU A 190 -2.84 30.30 15.65
C GLU A 190 -1.78 30.35 14.52
N PRO A 191 -1.28 29.21 14.02
CA PRO A 191 -0.19 29.13 13.05
C PRO A 191 -0.64 29.40 11.59
N TRP A 192 -1.41 30.46 11.35
CA TRP A 192 -2.05 30.75 10.05
C TRP A 192 -1.44 31.93 9.28
N GLU A 193 -0.20 32.29 9.59
CA GLU A 193 0.47 33.42 8.92
C GLU A 193 0.65 33.18 7.41
N TRP A 194 0.88 31.93 6.98
CA TRP A 194 0.97 31.56 5.56
C TRP A 194 -0.39 31.57 4.85
N ASP A 195 -1.46 31.14 5.51
CA ASP A 195 -2.83 31.26 5.01
C ASP A 195 -3.23 32.73 4.82
N LEU A 196 -2.82 33.60 5.75
CA LEU A 196 -3.06 35.03 5.67
C LEU A 196 -2.31 35.68 4.51
N VAL A 197 -1.04 35.31 4.27
CA VAL A 197 -0.28 35.76 3.10
C VAL A 197 -1.00 35.37 1.81
N ALA A 198 -1.46 34.12 1.70
CA ALA A 198 -2.15 33.63 0.50
C ALA A 198 -3.47 34.36 0.23
N VAL A 199 -4.27 34.64 1.25
CA VAL A 199 -5.53 35.38 1.11
C VAL A 199 -5.27 36.85 0.77
N LEU A 200 -4.27 37.49 1.39
CA LEU A 200 -3.88 38.87 1.06
C LEU A 200 -3.44 39.02 -0.40
N ASP A 201 -2.69 38.04 -0.92
CA ASP A 201 -2.31 38.02 -2.34
C ASP A 201 -3.51 37.92 -3.27
N ARG A 202 -4.46 37.02 -2.97
CA ARG A 202 -5.70 36.85 -3.75
C ARG A 202 -6.60 38.08 -3.68
N ALA A 203 -6.61 38.79 -2.54
CA ALA A 203 -7.31 40.05 -2.38
C ALA A 203 -6.59 41.24 -3.06
N GLY A 204 -5.45 41.03 -3.71
CA GLY A 204 -4.67 42.09 -4.35
C GLY A 204 -3.93 43.01 -3.38
N ARG A 205 -3.85 42.65 -2.09
CA ARG A 205 -3.23 43.42 -1.00
C ARG A 205 -1.76 43.02 -0.82
N ALA A 206 -0.99 43.13 -1.91
CA ALA A 206 0.39 42.66 -2.00
C ALA A 206 1.33 43.30 -0.96
N ASP A 207 1.15 44.60 -0.66
CA ASP A 207 1.96 45.32 0.33
C ASP A 207 1.80 44.74 1.75
N GLU A 208 0.57 44.32 2.08
CA GLU A 208 0.27 43.72 3.38
C GLU A 208 0.77 42.27 3.45
N ALA A 209 0.65 41.51 2.35
CA ALA A 209 1.24 40.18 2.24
C ALA A 209 2.77 40.23 2.41
N GLU A 210 3.43 41.22 1.81
CA GLU A 210 4.87 41.44 1.97
C GLU A 210 5.22 41.81 3.42
N ALA A 211 4.43 42.67 4.07
CA ALA A 211 4.64 43.01 5.48
C ALA A 211 4.51 41.79 6.42
N ARG A 212 3.64 40.82 6.09
CA ARG A 212 3.49 39.55 6.81
C ARG A 212 4.70 38.64 6.60
N LEU A 213 5.15 38.49 5.34
CA LEU A 213 6.34 37.72 4.98
C LEU A 213 7.59 38.27 5.68
N ARG A 214 7.73 39.60 5.80
CA ARG A 214 8.84 40.20 6.55
C ARG A 214 8.84 39.83 8.03
N ARG A 215 7.67 39.79 8.67
CA ARG A 215 7.58 39.31 10.07
C ARG A 215 7.91 37.83 10.23
N LEU A 216 7.59 36.99 9.24
CA LEU A 216 8.01 35.59 9.21
C LEU A 216 9.53 35.47 9.01
N ALA A 217 10.12 36.30 8.14
CA ALA A 217 11.56 36.39 7.92
C ALA A 217 12.29 36.84 9.20
N ASP A 218 11.76 37.83 9.93
CA ASP A 218 12.29 38.27 11.23
C ASP A 218 12.31 37.13 12.28
N ARG A 219 11.46 36.10 12.12
CA ARG A 219 11.42 34.88 12.93
C ARG A 219 12.27 33.72 12.36
N HIS A 220 13.09 34.00 11.36
CA HIS A 220 13.97 33.03 10.67
C HIS A 220 13.23 31.93 9.88
N ASP A 221 12.06 32.23 9.33
CA ASP A 221 11.38 31.34 8.36
C ASP A 221 12.09 31.39 7.00
N ALA A 222 12.71 30.28 6.59
CA ALA A 222 13.51 30.21 5.36
C ALA A 222 12.67 30.32 4.08
N GLU A 223 11.41 29.90 4.13
CA GLU A 223 10.48 29.93 3.00
C GLU A 223 9.92 31.34 2.80
N ALA A 224 9.74 32.10 3.88
CA ALA A 224 9.36 33.51 3.83
C ALA A 224 10.46 34.38 3.19
N VAL A 225 11.71 34.19 3.59
CA VAL A 225 12.88 34.88 3.01
C VAL A 225 13.01 34.56 1.53
N ALA A 226 12.94 33.28 1.15
CA ALA A 226 13.00 32.87 -0.26
C ALA A 226 11.85 33.44 -1.10
N THR A 227 10.64 33.53 -0.51
CA THR A 227 9.46 34.12 -1.16
C THR A 227 9.62 35.63 -1.37
N LEU A 228 10.20 36.36 -0.42
CA LEU A 228 10.52 37.80 -0.57
C LEU A 228 11.53 38.03 -1.70
N VAL A 229 12.59 37.22 -1.78
CA VAL A 229 13.60 37.30 -2.85
C VAL A 229 12.97 36.98 -4.21
N ARG A 230 12.07 35.99 -4.28
CA ARG A 230 11.35 35.63 -5.52
C ARG A 230 10.43 36.75 -6.02
N ARG A 231 9.70 37.40 -5.11
CA ARG A 231 8.75 38.49 -5.42
C ARG A 231 9.45 39.79 -5.82
N ALA A 232 10.67 40.01 -5.32
CA ALA A 232 11.42 41.20 -5.66
C ALA A 232 11.71 41.26 -7.18
N PRO A 233 11.55 42.43 -7.83
CA PRO A 233 11.96 42.62 -9.21
C PRO A 233 13.48 42.45 -9.31
N GLU A 234 13.95 41.97 -10.47
CA GLU A 234 15.33 41.53 -10.68
C GLU A 234 16.39 42.57 -10.28
N ASN A 235 16.11 43.85 -10.51
CA ASN A 235 16.95 44.99 -10.12
C ASN A 235 16.99 45.28 -8.60
N ARG A 236 16.06 44.73 -7.81
CA ARG A 236 15.99 44.89 -6.35
C ARG A 236 16.25 43.57 -5.59
N ARG A 237 16.24 42.41 -6.26
CA ARG A 237 16.52 41.09 -5.64
C ARG A 237 17.81 41.09 -4.83
N THR A 238 18.89 41.58 -5.44
CA THR A 238 20.20 41.65 -4.78
C THR A 238 20.19 42.57 -3.55
N GLN A 239 19.38 43.64 -3.54
CA GLN A 239 19.26 44.53 -2.39
C GLN A 239 18.48 43.87 -1.23
N VAL A 240 17.45 43.09 -1.56
CA VAL A 240 16.68 42.30 -0.58
C VAL A 240 17.57 41.19 -0.02
N SER A 241 18.21 40.38 -0.86
CA SER A 241 19.16 39.34 -0.44
C SER A 241 20.25 39.88 0.47
N ARG A 242 20.86 41.02 0.12
CA ARG A 242 21.92 41.63 0.93
C ARG A 242 21.42 42.08 2.31
N ARG A 243 20.23 42.67 2.38
CA ARG A 243 19.64 43.11 3.64
C ARG A 243 19.35 41.94 4.59
N GLU A 244 18.83 40.84 4.06
CA GLU A 244 18.54 39.63 4.85
C GLU A 244 19.82 38.91 5.29
N LEU A 245 20.87 38.94 4.45
CA LEU A 245 22.21 38.42 4.78
C LEU A 245 22.96 39.28 5.82
N ASP A 246 22.75 40.59 5.82
CA ASP A 246 23.36 41.54 6.75
C ASP A 246 22.61 41.64 8.12
N GLY A 247 21.56 40.83 8.34
CA GLY A 247 20.74 40.80 9.56
C GLY A 247 21.43 40.19 10.81
N PRO A 248 20.91 40.44 12.04
CA PRO A 248 21.68 40.22 13.26
C PRO A 248 21.78 38.74 13.71
N ALA A 249 23.03 38.32 13.93
CA ALA A 249 23.55 37.32 14.90
C ALA A 249 24.37 36.17 14.27
N ARG A 250 25.70 36.35 14.33
CA ARG A 250 26.76 35.56 13.68
C ARG A 250 26.82 34.07 14.06
N ASP A 251 26.16 33.62 15.13
CA ASP A 251 26.38 32.26 15.65
C ASP A 251 25.24 31.26 15.35
N ARG A 252 24.15 31.68 14.68
CA ARG A 252 23.10 30.76 14.15
C ARG A 252 22.75 31.01 12.68
N ALA A 253 23.47 31.92 12.02
CA ALA A 253 23.17 32.40 10.68
C ALA A 253 23.47 31.36 9.58
N VAL A 254 24.55 30.58 9.71
CA VAL A 254 25.05 29.70 8.62
C VAL A 254 24.02 28.63 8.22
N ASP A 255 23.42 27.92 9.18
CA ASP A 255 22.43 26.88 8.89
C ASP A 255 21.13 27.44 8.32
N HIS A 256 20.72 28.62 8.78
CA HIS A 256 19.55 29.31 8.24
C HIS A 256 19.82 29.80 6.80
N ILE A 257 20.98 30.41 6.54
CA ILE A 257 21.42 30.85 5.21
C ILE A 257 21.51 29.65 4.24
N ARG A 258 22.02 28.49 4.69
CA ARG A 258 22.04 27.25 3.90
C ARG A 258 20.62 26.73 3.59
N ARG A 259 19.69 26.80 4.54
CA ARG A 259 18.27 26.45 4.31
C ARG A 259 17.61 27.39 3.30
N VAL A 260 17.83 28.70 3.40
CA VAL A 260 17.31 29.68 2.44
C VAL A 260 17.90 29.42 1.04
N ALA A 261 19.21 29.18 0.93
CA ALA A 261 19.87 28.85 -0.34
C ALA A 261 19.27 27.59 -0.99
N ALA A 262 18.98 26.54 -0.20
CA ALA A 262 18.34 25.33 -0.68
C ALA A 262 16.90 25.59 -1.19
N VAL A 263 16.13 26.44 -0.52
CA VAL A 263 14.77 26.82 -0.96
C VAL A 263 14.85 27.67 -2.23
N LEU A 264 15.77 28.64 -2.32
CA LEU A 264 16.00 29.45 -3.53
C LEU A 264 16.38 28.59 -4.74
N ALA A 265 17.21 27.56 -4.53
CA ALA A 265 17.57 26.60 -5.58
C ALA A 265 16.37 25.77 -6.06
N ARG A 266 15.48 25.32 -5.16
CA ARG A 266 14.22 24.63 -5.51
C ARG A 266 13.27 25.54 -6.29
N LEU A 267 13.26 26.84 -5.99
CA LEU A 267 12.47 27.85 -6.68
C LEU A 267 13.10 28.30 -8.02
N GLY A 268 14.24 27.74 -8.43
CA GLY A 268 14.90 28.03 -9.70
C GLY A 268 15.78 29.28 -9.72
N LEU A 269 15.99 29.95 -8.59
CA LEU A 269 16.81 31.17 -8.46
C LEU A 269 18.27 30.82 -8.17
N GLN A 270 18.94 30.20 -9.14
CA GLN A 270 20.29 29.62 -8.97
C GLN A 270 21.36 30.66 -8.62
N GLU A 271 21.36 31.83 -9.27
CA GLU A 271 22.35 32.88 -9.02
C GLU A 271 22.26 33.45 -7.59
N GLU A 272 21.04 33.59 -7.06
CA GLU A 272 20.83 34.05 -5.69
C GLU A 272 21.17 32.92 -4.70
N ALA A 273 20.83 31.66 -4.98
CA ALA A 273 21.23 30.52 -4.14
C ALA A 273 22.76 30.43 -3.97
N VAL A 274 23.53 30.64 -5.05
CA VAL A 274 25.00 30.68 -5.03
C VAL A 274 25.54 31.81 -4.14
N ARG A 275 24.93 32.99 -4.20
CA ARG A 275 25.34 34.13 -3.35
C ARG A 275 25.08 33.86 -1.86
N TRP A 276 23.95 33.24 -1.55
CA TRP A 276 23.61 32.86 -0.18
C TRP A 276 24.55 31.77 0.35
N TRP A 277 24.91 30.76 -0.45
CA TRP A 277 25.96 29.79 -0.07
C TRP A 277 27.32 30.46 0.15
N ALA A 278 27.76 31.35 -0.73
CA ALA A 278 29.01 32.07 -0.57
C ALA A 278 29.05 32.94 0.69
N ALA A 279 27.92 33.51 1.09
CA ALA A 279 27.79 34.27 2.34
C ALA A 279 27.85 33.37 3.59
N ALA A 280 27.26 32.17 3.54
CA ALA A 280 27.40 31.17 4.61
C ALA A 280 28.86 30.77 4.80
N ASP A 281 29.58 30.54 3.69
CA ASP A 281 30.99 30.13 3.70
C ASP A 281 31.93 31.24 4.19
N ALA A 282 31.60 32.50 3.92
CA ALA A 282 32.35 33.65 4.41
C ALA A 282 32.20 33.89 5.93
N LEU A 283 31.18 33.31 6.56
CA LEU A 283 30.92 33.43 8.01
C LEU A 283 31.54 32.27 8.83
N ASP A 284 31.94 31.17 8.20
CA ASP A 284 32.62 30.03 8.83
C ASP A 284 34.14 30.35 8.97
N ASP A 285 34.54 30.99 10.06
CA ASP A 285 35.92 31.49 10.32
C ASP A 285 36.91 30.37 10.76
N GLY A 286 36.96 29.27 10.01
CA GLY A 286 37.58 28.05 10.49
C GLY A 286 38.20 27.10 9.47
N VAL A 287 38.46 27.49 8.21
CA VAL A 287 39.28 26.65 7.29
C VAL A 287 40.04 27.51 6.27
N LEU A 288 41.31 27.81 6.56
CA LEU A 288 42.31 28.33 5.61
C LEU A 288 42.75 27.28 4.56
N SER A 289 41.80 26.66 3.87
CA SER A 289 42.05 25.84 2.68
C SER A 289 40.86 25.84 1.70
N SER A 290 40.17 26.98 1.56
CA SER A 290 38.94 27.05 0.77
C SER A 290 39.16 27.10 -0.76
N PRO A 291 38.26 26.50 -1.55
CA PRO A 291 38.23 26.50 -3.03
C PRO A 291 38.25 27.88 -3.71
N ALA A 292 37.86 28.96 -2.99
CA ALA A 292 37.78 30.31 -3.55
C ALA A 292 39.16 30.89 -3.92
N ALA A 293 40.23 30.53 -3.19
CA ALA A 293 41.59 30.96 -3.51
C ALA A 293 42.14 30.33 -4.81
N ARG A 294 41.59 29.18 -5.22
CA ARG A 294 41.96 28.47 -6.47
C ARG A 294 41.10 28.90 -7.66
N LEU A 295 39.87 29.38 -7.40
CA LEU A 295 38.95 29.96 -8.40
C LEU A 295 39.45 31.28 -9.01
N ALA A 296 40.24 32.07 -8.26
CA ALA A 296 40.72 33.38 -8.73
C ALA A 296 41.91 33.32 -9.72
N ALA A 297 42.47 32.13 -10.02
CA ALA A 297 43.77 31.99 -10.70
C ALA A 297 43.74 31.49 -12.15
N ARG A 298 42.59 31.37 -12.84
CA ARG A 298 42.56 31.09 -14.31
C ARG A 298 41.55 31.94 -15.08
N PRO A 299 41.85 32.29 -16.34
CA PRO A 299 40.98 33.11 -17.18
C PRO A 299 39.74 32.32 -17.63
N ALA A 300 38.63 33.03 -17.78
CA ALA A 300 37.30 32.48 -18.08
C ALA A 300 37.26 31.61 -19.36
N PRO A 301 36.48 30.51 -19.37
CA PRO A 301 36.30 29.70 -20.57
C PRO A 301 35.37 30.40 -21.59
N ALA A 302 35.56 30.08 -22.87
CA ALA A 302 34.82 30.69 -23.98
C ALA A 302 33.30 30.42 -23.88
N PRO A 303 32.44 31.38 -24.31
CA PRO A 303 31.00 31.29 -24.14
C PRO A 303 30.43 30.21 -25.07
N GLY A 304 29.81 29.17 -24.51
CA GLY A 304 29.14 28.13 -25.29
C GLY A 304 28.98 26.73 -24.66
N ALA A 305 29.56 26.44 -23.50
CA ALA A 305 29.44 25.12 -22.86
C ALA A 305 29.14 25.23 -21.34
N PRO A 306 27.88 25.45 -20.92
CA PRO A 306 27.51 25.49 -19.50
C PRO A 306 27.75 24.16 -18.76
N ASP A 307 27.79 23.02 -19.47
CA ASP A 307 27.88 21.70 -18.85
C ASP A 307 29.28 21.28 -18.38
N ALA A 308 30.35 21.83 -18.96
CA ALA A 308 31.72 21.50 -18.59
C ALA A 308 32.13 22.13 -17.24
N GLY A 309 31.57 23.30 -16.92
CA GLY A 309 31.86 24.01 -15.66
C GLY A 309 31.31 23.29 -14.43
N VAL A 310 30.08 22.76 -14.53
CA VAL A 310 29.41 22.08 -13.42
C VAL A 310 30.03 20.71 -13.14
N GLU A 311 30.37 19.94 -14.17
CA GLU A 311 31.06 18.65 -13.97
C GLU A 311 32.46 18.85 -13.37
N TRP A 312 33.18 19.91 -13.77
CA TRP A 312 34.47 20.26 -13.19
C TRP A 312 34.36 20.68 -11.72
N GLN A 313 33.41 21.56 -11.37
CA GLN A 313 33.16 21.96 -9.97
C GLN A 313 32.81 20.75 -9.09
N LEU A 314 31.98 19.85 -9.60
CA LEU A 314 31.60 18.62 -8.90
C LEU A 314 32.78 17.65 -8.72
N ARG A 315 33.75 17.61 -9.66
CA ARG A 315 34.98 16.80 -9.55
C ARG A 315 35.95 17.34 -8.51
N GLU A 316 36.11 18.64 -8.42
CA GLU A 316 36.95 19.27 -7.39
C GLU A 316 36.36 19.10 -5.98
N MET A 317 35.04 19.23 -5.82
CA MET A 317 34.37 18.95 -4.55
C MET A 317 34.45 17.46 -4.17
N ALA A 318 34.38 16.56 -5.15
CA ALA A 318 34.58 15.11 -4.92
C ALA A 318 36.04 14.76 -4.54
N ALA A 319 37.03 15.57 -4.94
CA ALA A 319 38.43 15.39 -4.56
C ALA A 319 38.68 15.72 -3.07
N THR A 320 37.84 16.54 -2.44
CA THR A 320 37.92 16.91 -1.01
C THR A 320 37.10 15.99 -0.08
N ASP A 321 36.72 14.79 -0.52
CA ASP A 321 35.88 13.81 0.21
C ASP A 321 34.50 14.36 0.65
N ASP A 322 33.95 15.35 -0.09
CA ASP A 322 32.54 15.73 0.04
C ASP A 322 31.66 14.64 -0.58
N VAL A 323 31.08 13.81 0.30
CA VAL A 323 30.22 12.67 -0.02
C VAL A 323 29.01 13.10 -0.86
N THR A 324 28.45 14.29 -0.59
CA THR A 324 27.25 14.78 -1.27
C THR A 324 27.59 15.22 -2.69
N ALA A 325 28.66 15.98 -2.87
CA ALA A 325 29.13 16.39 -4.19
C ALA A 325 29.60 15.20 -5.04
N THR A 326 30.24 14.22 -4.40
CA THR A 326 30.65 12.97 -5.05
C THR A 326 29.44 12.18 -5.57
N ARG A 327 28.35 12.09 -4.80
CA ARG A 327 27.10 11.44 -5.21
C ARG A 327 26.38 12.22 -6.33
N VAL A 328 26.40 13.55 -6.29
CA VAL A 328 25.80 14.40 -7.34
C VAL A 328 26.58 14.32 -8.65
N LEU A 329 27.91 14.32 -8.58
CA LEU A 329 28.78 14.09 -9.73
C LEU A 329 28.53 12.71 -10.34
N ALA A 330 28.48 11.68 -9.51
CA ALA A 330 28.22 10.31 -9.95
C ALA A 330 26.84 10.20 -10.63
N GLY A 331 25.79 10.78 -10.05
CA GLY A 331 24.46 10.83 -10.68
C GLY A 331 24.42 11.64 -11.97
N ARG A 332 25.31 12.63 -12.15
CA ARG A 332 25.45 13.37 -13.41
C ARG A 332 26.18 12.53 -14.46
N LEU A 333 27.30 11.90 -14.10
CA LEU A 333 28.08 11.03 -14.99
C LEU A 333 27.30 9.78 -15.42
N ALA A 334 26.44 9.24 -14.55
CA ALA A 334 25.54 8.14 -14.89
C ALA A 334 24.53 8.55 -15.97
N ARG A 335 23.94 9.75 -15.85
CA ARG A 335 22.98 10.28 -16.82
C ARG A 335 23.60 10.63 -18.17
N THR A 336 24.90 10.89 -18.23
CA THR A 336 25.65 11.13 -19.47
C THR A 336 26.29 9.88 -20.06
N GLY A 337 25.95 8.68 -19.55
CA GLY A 337 26.42 7.40 -20.07
C GLY A 337 27.82 6.98 -19.62
N ARG A 338 28.43 7.69 -18.65
CA ARG A 338 29.76 7.41 -18.09
C ARG A 338 29.64 6.62 -16.78
N THR A 339 28.88 5.53 -16.85
CA THR A 339 28.41 4.72 -15.73
C THR A 339 29.54 4.12 -14.88
N ALA A 340 30.63 3.66 -15.51
CA ALA A 340 31.77 3.09 -14.78
C ALA A 340 32.49 4.12 -13.88
N GLU A 341 32.49 5.38 -14.28
CA GLU A 341 33.11 6.48 -13.51
C GLU A 341 32.17 6.96 -12.39
N ALA A 342 30.87 6.99 -12.65
CA ALA A 342 29.83 7.24 -11.65
C ALA A 342 29.85 6.20 -10.52
N VAL A 343 29.93 4.91 -10.87
CA VAL A 343 29.97 3.81 -9.89
C VAL A 343 31.19 3.95 -8.99
N ARG A 344 32.38 4.22 -9.53
CA ARG A 344 33.60 4.44 -8.72
C ARG A 344 33.46 5.60 -7.73
N LEU A 345 32.79 6.68 -8.13
CA LEU A 345 32.56 7.83 -7.26
C LEU A 345 31.50 7.53 -6.19
N TRP A 346 30.42 6.81 -6.52
CA TRP A 346 29.46 6.32 -5.51
C TRP A 346 30.12 5.39 -4.48
N THR A 347 30.91 4.42 -4.93
CA THR A 347 31.65 3.51 -4.03
C THR A 347 32.62 4.27 -3.12
N ARG A 348 33.30 5.31 -3.63
CA ARG A 348 34.18 6.16 -2.82
C ARG A 348 33.40 6.98 -1.79
N ALA A 349 32.23 7.49 -2.15
CA ALA A 349 31.35 8.22 -1.23
C ALA A 349 30.87 7.32 -0.08
N ASP A 350 30.52 6.07 -0.38
CA ASP A 350 30.07 5.09 0.61
C ASP A 350 31.23 4.63 1.53
N ALA A 351 32.42 4.41 0.99
CA ALA A 351 33.62 4.10 1.79
C ALA A 351 34.09 5.26 2.69
N ALA A 352 33.78 6.51 2.34
CA ALA A 352 34.04 7.68 3.16
C ALA A 352 33.02 7.81 4.33
N ASP A 353 31.78 7.35 4.14
CA ASP A 353 30.78 7.23 5.21
C ASP A 353 31.16 6.15 6.23
N ASP A 354 31.75 5.02 5.80
CA ASP A 354 32.25 3.94 6.68
C ASP A 354 33.36 4.39 7.66
N ARG A 355 34.16 5.40 7.27
CA ARG A 355 35.23 5.96 8.15
C ARG A 355 34.68 6.78 9.31
N ARG A 356 33.39 7.18 9.29
CA ARG A 356 32.78 8.06 10.30
C ARG A 356 32.19 7.36 11.53
N ARG A 357 32.21 6.01 11.60
CA ARG A 357 32.57 5.16 12.79
C ARG A 357 31.97 3.74 12.75
N TRP A 358 32.82 2.79 13.17
CA TRP A 358 32.62 1.35 13.47
C TRP A 358 32.63 0.34 12.31
N GLY A 359 33.63 0.43 11.41
CA GLY A 359 33.93 -0.58 10.37
C GLY A 359 35.14 -1.49 10.64
N GLY A 360 35.77 -1.43 11.82
CA GLY A 360 37.11 -2.03 12.00
C GLY A 360 37.15 -3.55 12.21
N VAL A 361 36.10 -4.16 12.76
CA VAL A 361 36.19 -5.55 13.28
C VAL A 361 35.60 -6.59 12.30
N LEU A 362 34.68 -6.20 11.42
CA LEU A 362 34.04 -7.12 10.46
C LEU A 362 34.79 -7.25 9.12
N ALA A 363 35.63 -6.27 8.75
CA ALA A 363 36.44 -6.33 7.52
C ALA A 363 37.46 -7.49 7.54
N GLN A 364 37.88 -7.93 8.73
CA GLN A 364 38.78 -9.09 8.88
C GLN A 364 38.03 -10.44 8.78
N HIS A 365 36.72 -10.47 9.02
CA HIS A 365 35.90 -11.66 8.76
C HIS A 365 35.46 -11.78 7.30
N ALA A 366 35.25 -10.66 6.60
CA ALA A 366 34.89 -10.64 5.18
C ALA A 366 36.04 -11.06 4.23
N LEU A 367 37.28 -11.20 4.72
CA LEU A 367 38.45 -11.59 3.93
C LEU A 367 38.99 -13.01 4.23
N GLY A 368 38.24 -13.83 4.97
CA GLY A 368 38.51 -15.28 5.06
C GLY A 368 39.72 -15.71 5.90
N GLY A 369 40.12 -14.95 6.92
CA GLY A 369 41.19 -15.36 7.85
C GLY A 369 40.68 -16.24 8.99
N THR A 370 40.96 -17.54 8.97
CA THR A 370 40.83 -18.42 10.14
C THR A 370 42.06 -18.29 11.05
N SER A 371 41.90 -18.07 12.35
CA SER A 371 42.72 -18.76 13.36
C SER A 371 42.17 -18.62 14.79
N ASP A 372 42.23 -19.77 15.45
CA ASP A 372 42.07 -20.14 16.85
C ASP A 372 42.40 -19.12 17.97
N ARG A 373 41.51 -19.14 18.99
CA ARG A 373 41.74 -19.28 20.44
C ARG A 373 42.89 -18.46 21.11
N VAL A 374 42.52 -17.66 22.13
CA VAL A 374 42.95 -17.77 23.57
C VAL A 374 43.05 -16.42 24.33
N THR A 375 42.23 -16.33 25.41
CA THR A 375 42.37 -15.68 26.74
C THR A 375 42.77 -14.21 26.95
N THR A 376 41.86 -13.51 27.63
CA THR A 376 41.99 -12.73 28.88
C THR A 376 43.37 -12.35 29.47
N HIS A 377 43.42 -11.10 29.97
CA HIS A 377 44.23 -10.48 31.05
C HIS A 377 45.44 -9.58 30.69
N GLY A 378 45.19 -8.27 30.82
CA GLY A 378 45.87 -7.27 31.67
C GLY A 378 47.37 -7.38 32.01
N GLY A 379 48.09 -6.28 31.78
CA GLY A 379 49.29 -5.89 32.53
C GLY A 379 50.42 -5.28 31.67
N PRO A 380 50.89 -4.05 31.95
CA PRO A 380 51.94 -3.38 31.18
C PRO A 380 53.35 -3.73 31.73
N VAL A 381 54.42 -3.51 30.95
CA VAL A 381 55.75 -3.01 31.39
C VAL A 381 56.73 -2.99 30.20
N SER A 382 57.74 -2.14 30.36
CA SER A 382 58.76 -1.55 29.50
C SER A 382 59.86 -2.46 28.93
N ALA A 383 60.64 -1.81 28.06
CA ALA A 383 62.12 -1.86 27.96
C ALA A 383 62.79 -2.87 26.99
N SER A 384 63.39 -2.27 25.97
CA SER A 384 64.83 -2.35 25.63
C SER A 384 65.43 -3.62 25.01
N ARG A 385 66.07 -3.38 23.85
CA ARG A 385 67.40 -3.83 23.40
C ARG A 385 67.73 -5.34 23.36
N ASP A 386 67.96 -5.82 22.14
CA ASP A 386 69.27 -6.31 21.61
C ASP A 386 69.01 -7.30 20.47
N GLY A 387 69.49 -7.01 19.25
CA GLY A 387 70.52 -7.81 18.58
C GLY A 387 69.88 -8.90 17.69
N MET A 388 70.31 -9.25 16.48
CA MET A 388 71.53 -9.04 15.73
C MET A 388 71.31 -9.75 14.37
N VAL A 389 71.63 -9.07 13.24
CA VAL A 389 72.42 -9.51 12.05
C VAL A 389 72.19 -10.95 11.52
N ALA A 390 72.03 -11.33 10.24
CA ALA A 390 72.29 -10.86 8.87
C ALA A 390 71.37 -11.74 7.95
N ASP A 391 71.14 -11.54 6.64
CA ASP A 391 72.09 -11.22 5.57
C ASP A 391 71.37 -10.78 4.27
N ALA A 392 72.12 -10.01 3.49
CA ALA A 392 72.09 -9.57 2.07
C ALA A 392 71.21 -10.34 1.06
N SER A 393 70.75 -9.84 -0.09
CA SER A 393 70.73 -8.55 -0.82
C SER A 393 70.02 -8.80 -2.20
N PRO A 394 69.82 -7.79 -3.07
CA PRO A 394 68.69 -7.70 -4.01
C PRO A 394 69.00 -8.01 -5.48
N ALA A 395 67.96 -8.23 -6.31
CA ALA A 395 67.92 -8.00 -7.77
C ALA A 395 66.46 -8.16 -8.25
N ASP A 396 65.79 -7.11 -8.75
CA ASP A 396 65.68 -6.71 -10.16
C ASP A 396 64.79 -7.63 -11.03
N SER A 397 63.60 -7.13 -11.39
CA SER A 397 62.91 -7.27 -12.71
C SER A 397 61.45 -6.82 -12.55
N ALA A 398 61.08 -5.61 -12.94
CA ALA A 398 60.68 -5.25 -14.31
C ALA A 398 59.34 -5.89 -14.73
N PHE A 399 58.41 -4.99 -15.06
CA PHE A 399 57.09 -5.19 -15.65
C PHE A 399 57.06 -6.26 -16.75
N GLU A 400 56.12 -7.20 -16.65
CA GLU A 400 55.56 -7.92 -17.80
C GLU A 400 54.04 -7.85 -17.75
N GLU A 401 53.46 -7.10 -18.69
CA GLU A 401 52.05 -7.14 -19.05
C GLU A 401 51.69 -8.55 -19.53
N THR A 402 50.66 -9.15 -18.94
CA THR A 402 50.01 -10.36 -19.49
C THR A 402 48.65 -9.99 -20.10
N PRO A 403 48.28 -10.58 -21.25
CA PRO A 403 47.23 -10.05 -22.12
C PRO A 403 45.83 -10.48 -21.68
N ALA A 404 44.84 -9.71 -22.14
CA ALA A 404 43.41 -9.94 -21.98
C ALA A 404 43.02 -11.42 -22.19
N GLY A 405 42.66 -12.08 -21.09
CA GLY A 405 42.10 -13.42 -21.10
C GLY A 405 40.74 -13.41 -21.79
N THR A 406 40.67 -14.14 -22.90
CA THR A 406 39.44 -14.54 -23.58
C THR A 406 38.45 -15.18 -22.60
N VAL A 407 37.22 -14.66 -22.58
CA VAL A 407 36.09 -15.27 -21.89
C VAL A 407 35.90 -16.67 -22.47
N ARG A 408 36.21 -17.68 -21.67
CA ARG A 408 36.01 -19.09 -22.02
C ARG A 408 34.53 -19.39 -21.78
N GLU A 409 33.78 -19.72 -22.83
CA GLU A 409 32.42 -20.25 -22.69
C GLU A 409 32.46 -21.49 -21.79
N PRO A 410 31.62 -21.56 -20.74
CA PRO A 410 31.53 -22.76 -19.94
C PRO A 410 30.79 -23.86 -20.71
N ASP A 411 31.29 -25.08 -20.51
CA ASP A 411 30.77 -26.32 -21.08
C ASP A 411 29.25 -26.46 -20.93
N THR A 412 28.67 -27.20 -21.88
CA THR A 412 27.25 -27.58 -22.08
C THR A 412 26.46 -28.16 -20.89
N ALA A 413 26.93 -28.03 -19.64
CA ALA A 413 26.22 -28.37 -18.41
C ALA A 413 25.38 -27.20 -17.82
N SER A 414 25.54 -25.96 -18.31
CA SER A 414 24.92 -24.75 -17.72
C SER A 414 23.56 -24.35 -18.32
N ALA A 415 22.67 -25.30 -18.62
CA ALA A 415 21.35 -24.98 -19.19
C ALA A 415 20.29 -24.56 -18.13
N THR A 416 20.62 -24.60 -16.83
CA THR A 416 19.65 -24.39 -15.72
C THR A 416 20.07 -23.35 -14.68
N ALA A 417 21.21 -22.67 -14.83
CA ALA A 417 21.66 -21.66 -13.86
C ALA A 417 20.79 -20.39 -13.94
N THR A 418 20.07 -20.08 -12.86
CA THR A 418 19.25 -18.87 -12.70
C THR A 418 19.77 -17.99 -11.57
N HIS A 419 19.36 -16.71 -11.57
CA HIS A 419 19.55 -15.87 -10.38
C HIS A 419 18.60 -16.29 -9.27
N HIS A 420 19.02 -16.11 -8.03
CA HIS A 420 18.21 -16.36 -6.85
C HIS A 420 18.12 -15.10 -6.01
N LEU A 421 17.00 -14.84 -5.37
CA LEU A 421 16.89 -13.89 -4.27
C LEU A 421 17.31 -14.63 -3.00
N SER A 422 18.25 -14.07 -2.23
CA SER A 422 18.65 -14.62 -0.94
C SER A 422 18.63 -13.52 0.11
N ALA A 423 18.14 -13.80 1.32
CA ALA A 423 18.25 -12.86 2.42
C ALA A 423 18.52 -13.54 3.76
N GLN A 424 19.12 -12.74 4.65
CA GLN A 424 19.54 -13.15 5.98
C GLN A 424 19.22 -12.06 6.99
N MET A 425 18.70 -12.47 8.14
CA MET A 425 18.41 -11.63 9.30
C MET A 425 18.58 -12.50 10.54
N PRO A 426 19.02 -11.96 11.69
CA PRO A 426 18.99 -12.71 12.94
C PRO A 426 17.56 -13.11 13.32
N SER A 427 17.43 -14.31 13.89
CA SER A 427 16.18 -14.88 14.39
C SER A 427 15.78 -14.35 15.76
N HIS A 428 16.72 -13.78 16.53
CA HIS A 428 16.46 -13.12 17.82
C HIS A 428 17.18 -11.78 17.93
N ALA A 429 16.56 -10.81 18.60
CA ALA A 429 17.14 -9.49 18.87
C ALA A 429 16.63 -8.88 20.20
N GLY A 430 17.43 -8.05 20.85
CA GLY A 430 17.00 -7.26 22.00
C GLY A 430 16.04 -6.13 21.62
N LEU A 431 15.23 -5.67 22.57
CA LEU A 431 14.39 -4.48 22.41
C LEU A 431 15.25 -3.21 22.34
N SER A 432 14.93 -2.28 21.42
CA SER A 432 15.71 -1.07 21.15
C SER A 432 17.10 -1.30 20.57
N GLU A 433 17.34 -2.48 19.98
CA GLU A 433 18.60 -2.82 19.31
C GLU A 433 18.48 -2.71 17.77
N PRO A 434 19.60 -2.38 17.08
CA PRO A 434 19.63 -2.39 15.63
C PRO A 434 19.68 -3.82 15.09
N VAL A 435 18.84 -4.11 14.09
CA VAL A 435 18.83 -5.38 13.35
C VAL A 435 19.08 -5.11 11.87
N SER A 436 19.90 -5.93 11.22
CA SER A 436 20.18 -5.82 9.79
C SER A 436 19.62 -7.01 9.03
N LEU A 437 18.89 -6.72 7.96
CA LEU A 437 18.52 -7.65 6.91
C LEU A 437 19.49 -7.46 5.75
N VAL A 438 20.18 -8.51 5.34
CA VAL A 438 21.09 -8.50 4.18
C VAL A 438 20.45 -9.28 3.05
N VAL A 439 20.33 -8.66 1.88
CA VAL A 439 19.73 -9.25 0.68
C VAL A 439 20.79 -9.38 -0.41
N ARG A 440 20.80 -10.52 -1.11
CA ARG A 440 21.75 -10.91 -2.15
C ARG A 440 21.00 -11.44 -3.37
N VAL A 441 21.65 -11.35 -4.53
CA VAL A 441 21.13 -11.92 -5.79
C VAL A 441 22.18 -12.83 -6.46
N PRO A 442 22.51 -14.00 -5.87
CA PRO A 442 23.51 -14.91 -6.44
C PRO A 442 23.06 -15.50 -7.79
N PHE A 443 24.02 -16.00 -8.57
CA PHE A 443 23.81 -16.67 -9.86
C PHE A 443 24.38 -18.09 -9.82
N GLY A 444 23.58 -19.10 -10.19
CA GLY A 444 24.01 -20.52 -10.08
C GLY A 444 24.25 -20.95 -8.63
N ALA A 445 24.72 -22.18 -8.37
CA ALA A 445 24.71 -22.84 -7.04
C ALA A 445 25.42 -22.13 -5.85
N ASP A 446 25.90 -20.90 -5.99
CA ASP A 446 26.38 -20.00 -4.93
C ASP A 446 25.27 -19.50 -3.98
N HIS A 447 24.29 -20.35 -3.63
CA HIS A 447 23.17 -20.01 -2.75
C HIS A 447 23.45 -20.35 -1.28
N ASP A 448 24.51 -21.11 -1.01
CA ASP A 448 24.67 -21.95 0.18
C ASP A 448 25.36 -21.21 1.35
N ASP A 449 24.81 -20.05 1.72
CA ASP A 449 25.32 -19.21 2.83
C ASP A 449 24.42 -19.27 4.10
N GLY A 450 23.46 -20.19 4.17
CA GLY A 450 22.58 -20.35 5.34
C GLY A 450 21.44 -19.33 5.46
N GLY A 451 21.08 -18.64 4.37
CA GLY A 451 19.94 -17.70 4.29
C GLY A 451 18.70 -18.27 3.61
N VAL A 452 17.57 -17.54 3.70
CA VAL A 452 16.36 -17.89 2.92
C VAL A 452 16.62 -17.55 1.47
N SER A 453 16.42 -18.51 0.56
CA SER A 453 16.54 -18.24 -0.87
C SER A 453 15.35 -18.73 -1.67
N ALA A 454 15.03 -18.00 -2.75
CA ALA A 454 14.05 -18.39 -3.76
C ALA A 454 14.57 -18.02 -5.16
N PRO A 455 14.30 -18.82 -6.20
CA PRO A 455 14.75 -18.51 -7.56
C PRO A 455 14.07 -17.25 -8.10
N LEU A 456 14.82 -16.41 -8.82
CA LEU A 456 14.31 -15.38 -9.73
C LEU A 456 14.04 -16.02 -11.09
N ALA A 457 13.17 -17.02 -11.09
CA ALA A 457 12.88 -17.80 -12.28
C ALA A 457 12.39 -16.89 -13.42
N GLY A 458 12.81 -17.23 -14.64
CA GLY A 458 12.53 -16.50 -15.90
C GLY A 458 12.97 -15.04 -15.98
N PHE A 459 13.65 -14.50 -14.96
CA PHE A 459 14.40 -13.26 -15.06
C PHE A 459 15.66 -13.51 -15.90
N ARG A 460 15.73 -12.88 -17.08
CA ARG A 460 16.87 -12.97 -17.99
C ARG A 460 17.47 -11.58 -18.18
N PRO A 461 18.53 -11.23 -17.42
CA PRO A 461 19.15 -9.93 -17.56
C PRO A 461 19.73 -9.71 -18.96
N ALA A 462 19.62 -8.48 -19.45
CA ALA A 462 20.26 -8.04 -20.68
C ALA A 462 21.80 -8.08 -20.55
N ARG A 463 22.52 -8.01 -21.67
CA ARG A 463 24.00 -8.10 -21.67
C ARG A 463 24.68 -7.01 -20.85
N ASP A 464 24.06 -5.84 -20.78
CA ASP A 464 24.45 -4.65 -20.02
C ASP A 464 23.88 -4.62 -18.58
N GLY A 465 23.13 -5.67 -18.21
CA GLY A 465 22.46 -5.80 -16.94
C GLY A 465 21.00 -5.34 -16.98
N SER A 466 20.18 -5.88 -16.08
CA SER A 466 18.77 -5.49 -15.96
C SER A 466 18.44 -4.98 -14.57
N PRO A 467 17.64 -3.90 -14.45
CA PRO A 467 17.23 -3.38 -13.16
C PRO A 467 16.33 -4.40 -12.45
N LEU A 468 16.68 -4.70 -11.21
CA LEU A 468 15.91 -5.51 -10.27
C LEU A 468 15.64 -4.65 -9.03
N THR A 469 14.37 -4.42 -8.72
CA THR A 469 13.96 -3.63 -7.56
C THR A 469 13.61 -4.53 -6.40
N LEU A 470 14.31 -4.33 -5.30
CA LEU A 470 14.07 -4.98 -4.01
C LEU A 470 13.19 -4.06 -3.16
N ILE A 471 12.07 -4.58 -2.67
CA ILE A 471 11.17 -3.88 -1.76
C ILE A 471 11.05 -4.71 -0.48
N VAL A 472 11.37 -4.09 0.65
CA VAL A 472 11.29 -4.70 1.98
C VAL A 472 10.06 -4.18 2.71
N ARG A 473 9.25 -5.09 3.23
CA ARG A 473 8.10 -4.79 4.09
C ARG A 473 8.39 -5.29 5.50
N ALA A 474 8.20 -4.41 6.48
CA ALA A 474 8.44 -4.72 7.89
C ALA A 474 7.28 -4.18 8.75
N PRO A 475 6.91 -4.87 9.84
CA PRO A 475 5.84 -4.43 10.75
C PRO A 475 6.26 -3.22 11.58
N ALA A 476 5.29 -2.54 12.20
CA ALA A 476 5.52 -1.34 13.01
C ALA A 476 6.53 -1.54 14.17
N GLY A 477 6.62 -2.77 14.69
CA GLY A 477 7.60 -3.14 15.71
C GLY A 477 9.07 -3.14 15.23
N LEU A 478 9.33 -3.02 13.93
CA LEU A 478 10.66 -2.87 13.35
C LEU A 478 10.77 -1.53 12.60
N ALA A 479 11.34 -0.52 13.26
CA ALA A 479 11.44 0.83 12.71
C ALA A 479 12.60 0.94 11.70
N PRO A 480 12.36 1.16 10.40
CA PRO A 480 13.41 1.26 9.41
C PRO A 480 14.32 2.47 9.66
N GLN A 481 15.63 2.28 9.48
CA GLN A 481 16.67 3.32 9.63
C GLN A 481 17.11 3.91 8.29
N GLY A 482 16.49 3.49 7.19
CA GLY A 482 16.83 3.90 5.84
C GLY A 482 15.72 3.51 4.84
N PRO A 483 15.95 3.73 3.54
CA PRO A 483 14.99 3.35 2.52
C PRO A 483 14.78 1.83 2.53
N LEU A 484 13.52 1.41 2.45
CA LEU A 484 13.12 0.01 2.33
C LEU A 484 13.00 -0.44 0.87
N GLU A 485 13.63 0.29 -0.02
CA GLU A 485 13.64 0.02 -1.45
C GLU A 485 15.04 0.23 -2.00
N HIS A 486 15.47 -0.69 -2.86
CA HIS A 486 16.74 -0.58 -3.56
C HIS A 486 16.64 -1.19 -4.95
N THR A 487 17.07 -0.45 -5.98
CA THR A 487 17.21 -1.02 -7.33
C THR A 487 18.66 -1.42 -7.58
N LEU A 488 18.86 -2.64 -8.07
CA LEU A 488 20.14 -3.25 -8.42
C LEU A 488 20.23 -3.44 -9.92
N LEU A 489 21.40 -3.23 -10.51
CA LEU A 489 21.67 -3.66 -11.87
C LEU A 489 22.23 -5.07 -11.84
N VAL A 490 21.42 -6.06 -12.20
CA VAL A 490 21.81 -7.46 -12.17
C VAL A 490 22.48 -7.83 -13.50
N PRO A 491 23.76 -8.23 -13.51
CA PRO A 491 24.42 -8.69 -14.73
C PRO A 491 23.86 -10.05 -15.18
N PRO A 492 24.04 -10.44 -16.46
CA PRO A 492 23.57 -11.74 -16.95
C PRO A 492 24.27 -12.95 -16.30
N PHE A 493 25.46 -12.75 -15.73
CA PHE A 493 26.23 -13.74 -14.99
C PHE A 493 26.86 -13.09 -13.76
N GLY A 494 26.90 -13.81 -12.63
CA GLY A 494 27.46 -13.33 -11.36
C GLY A 494 26.45 -12.62 -10.45
N ALA A 495 26.90 -12.15 -9.29
CA ALA A 495 26.05 -11.52 -8.28
C ALA A 495 26.35 -10.01 -8.16
N PRO A 496 25.32 -9.13 -8.08
CA PRO A 496 25.51 -7.74 -7.68
C PRO A 496 25.90 -7.67 -6.20
N ALA A 497 26.38 -6.49 -5.77
CA ALA A 497 26.72 -6.26 -4.37
C ALA A 497 25.51 -6.49 -3.44
N PRO A 498 25.71 -7.03 -2.23
CA PRO A 498 24.65 -7.22 -1.25
C PRO A 498 24.05 -5.87 -0.82
N VAL A 499 22.75 -5.86 -0.56
CA VAL A 499 22.03 -4.69 -0.02
C VAL A 499 21.73 -4.93 1.45
N ARG A 500 21.97 -3.92 2.29
CA ARG A 500 21.63 -3.97 3.72
C ARG A 500 20.46 -3.05 4.02
N PHE A 501 19.43 -3.60 4.67
CA PHE A 501 18.31 -2.87 5.25
C PHE A 501 18.44 -2.90 6.77
N ALA A 502 18.45 -1.73 7.41
CA ALA A 502 18.63 -1.60 8.85
C ALA A 502 17.31 -1.24 9.54
N PHE A 503 17.03 -1.89 10.66
CA PHE A 503 15.86 -1.69 11.51
C PHE A 503 16.29 -1.40 12.95
N LEU A 504 15.43 -0.73 13.70
CA LEU A 504 15.51 -0.60 15.15
C LEU A 504 14.30 -1.30 15.76
N THR A 505 14.51 -2.23 16.67
CA THR A 505 13.42 -2.96 17.33
C THR A 505 12.66 -2.06 18.30
N ARG A 506 11.33 -2.02 18.21
CA ARG A 506 10.46 -1.12 19.00
C ARG A 506 9.48 -1.84 19.90
N GLU A 507 9.05 -3.03 19.50
CA GLU A 507 8.03 -3.80 20.20
C GLU A 507 8.50 -5.25 20.42
N PRO A 508 8.35 -5.83 21.62
CA PRO A 508 8.59 -7.25 21.82
C PRO A 508 7.59 -8.12 21.04
N GLY A 509 8.04 -9.29 20.58
CA GLY A 509 7.21 -10.25 19.85
C GLY A 509 7.88 -10.78 18.58
N LEU A 510 7.21 -11.70 17.89
CA LEU A 510 7.66 -12.26 16.62
C LEU A 510 7.30 -11.30 15.48
N HIS A 511 8.30 -10.78 14.79
CA HIS A 511 8.13 -9.87 13.66
C HIS A 511 8.54 -10.56 12.38
N ARG A 512 7.68 -10.49 11.35
CA ARG A 512 7.95 -11.06 10.03
C ARG A 512 8.30 -9.97 9.03
N VAL A 513 9.49 -10.06 8.44
CA VAL A 513 9.98 -9.17 7.39
C VAL A 513 9.88 -9.89 6.05
N ARG A 514 9.40 -9.19 5.02
CA ARG A 514 9.25 -9.73 3.66
C ARG A 514 10.13 -8.95 2.70
N VAL A 515 10.82 -9.66 1.81
CA VAL A 515 11.65 -9.08 0.74
C VAL A 515 11.09 -9.55 -0.58
N SER A 516 10.61 -8.61 -1.39
CA SER A 516 10.07 -8.88 -2.71
C SER A 516 11.01 -8.34 -3.79
N ALA A 517 11.17 -9.10 -4.88
CA ALA A 517 11.96 -8.72 -6.04
C ALA A 517 11.06 -8.49 -7.25
N TRP A 518 11.34 -7.41 -7.97
CA TRP A 518 10.54 -6.92 -9.09
C TRP A 518 11.44 -6.60 -10.27
N ALA A 519 11.00 -6.94 -11.48
CA ALA A 519 11.63 -6.50 -12.73
C ALA A 519 10.63 -5.63 -13.48
N GLY A 520 10.81 -4.31 -13.38
CA GLY A 520 9.77 -3.36 -13.77
C GLY A 520 8.50 -3.58 -12.93
N GLY A 521 7.32 -3.54 -13.56
CA GLY A 521 6.05 -3.75 -12.87
C GLY A 521 5.71 -5.21 -12.58
N THR A 522 6.54 -6.17 -12.99
CA THR A 522 6.30 -7.60 -12.76
C THR A 522 6.96 -8.06 -11.47
N PHE A 523 6.14 -8.61 -10.56
CA PHE A 523 6.59 -9.36 -9.39
C PHE A 523 7.38 -10.59 -9.83
N LEU A 524 8.51 -10.91 -9.21
CA LEU A 524 9.28 -12.12 -9.54
C LEU A 524 9.24 -13.15 -8.42
N THR A 525 9.54 -12.73 -7.19
CA THR A 525 9.54 -13.62 -6.02
C THR A 525 9.50 -12.81 -4.73
N GLU A 526 9.19 -13.49 -3.62
CA GLU A 526 9.24 -12.94 -2.27
C GLU A 526 9.76 -13.97 -1.28
N ILE A 527 10.62 -13.53 -0.37
CA ILE A 527 11.08 -14.33 0.76
C ILE A 527 10.65 -13.68 2.07
N SER A 528 10.29 -14.49 3.05
CA SER A 528 9.93 -14.05 4.40
C SER A 528 10.98 -14.50 5.40
N LEU A 529 11.31 -13.62 6.35
CA LEU A 529 12.19 -13.87 7.46
C LEU A 529 11.49 -13.48 8.75
N GLU A 530 11.79 -14.15 9.85
CA GLU A 530 11.18 -13.89 11.15
C GLU A 530 12.25 -13.56 12.18
N VAL A 531 11.97 -12.58 13.03
CA VAL A 531 12.84 -12.18 14.15
C VAL A 531 12.00 -12.03 15.42
N SER A 532 12.39 -12.76 16.47
CA SER A 532 11.83 -12.64 17.82
C SER A 532 12.51 -11.50 18.56
N VAL A 533 11.74 -10.50 19.00
CA VAL A 533 12.24 -9.39 19.81
C VAL A 533 11.87 -9.61 21.27
N GLU A 534 12.88 -9.65 22.14
CA GLU A 534 12.71 -9.89 23.57
C GLU A 534 13.44 -8.81 24.38
N ARG A 535 13.04 -8.58 25.64
CA ARG A 535 13.63 -7.51 26.47
C ARG A 535 15.11 -7.74 26.82
N ASP A 536 15.51 -9.01 26.93
CA ASP A 536 16.88 -9.45 27.22
C ASP A 536 17.28 -10.63 26.31
N GLY A 537 16.71 -10.69 25.10
CA GLY A 537 16.92 -11.82 24.17
C GLY A 537 18.33 -11.83 23.57
N PRO A 538 18.99 -12.99 23.47
CA PRO A 538 20.29 -13.09 22.81
C PRO A 538 20.14 -12.79 21.32
N TYR A 539 21.15 -12.17 20.71
CA TYR A 539 21.26 -12.11 19.26
C TYR A 539 21.62 -13.50 18.73
N ALA A 540 20.74 -14.12 17.95
CA ALA A 540 20.98 -15.44 17.36
C ALA A 540 20.62 -15.44 15.88
N VAL A 541 21.37 -16.21 15.09
CA VAL A 541 21.11 -16.47 13.67
C VAL A 541 20.81 -17.95 13.53
N GLU A 542 19.53 -18.31 13.51
CA GLU A 542 19.10 -19.67 13.21
C GLU A 542 18.83 -19.85 11.70
N PRO A 543 18.90 -21.09 11.16
CA PRO A 543 18.62 -21.33 9.75
C PRO A 543 17.17 -20.96 9.44
N PRO A 544 16.93 -20.01 8.54
CA PRO A 544 15.60 -19.49 8.34
C PRO A 544 14.76 -20.41 7.44
N SER A 545 13.44 -20.46 7.66
CA SER A 545 12.51 -21.27 6.88
C SER A 545 12.15 -20.59 5.56
N ALA A 546 12.55 -21.18 4.43
CA ALA A 546 12.20 -20.72 3.09
C ALA A 546 10.87 -21.29 2.59
N ALA A 547 10.17 -20.53 1.76
CA ALA A 547 9.06 -21.03 0.95
C ALA A 547 9.47 -20.96 -0.53
N ASP A 548 9.43 -22.09 -1.23
CA ASP A 548 9.68 -22.13 -2.67
C ASP A 548 8.56 -21.43 -3.43
N LEU A 549 8.93 -20.51 -4.32
CA LEU A 549 8.03 -19.83 -5.24
C LEU A 549 8.41 -20.19 -6.69
N GLY A 550 7.38 -20.55 -7.47
CA GLY A 550 7.52 -21.11 -8.81
C GLY A 550 7.92 -20.13 -9.90
N GLU A 551 8.03 -20.65 -11.13
CA GLU A 551 8.61 -19.92 -12.27
C GLU A 551 7.78 -18.73 -12.77
N MET A 552 8.40 -17.54 -12.83
CA MET A 552 7.80 -16.30 -13.34
C MET A 552 8.58 -15.73 -14.53
N ARG A 553 8.01 -14.79 -15.30
CA ARG A 553 8.74 -14.03 -16.34
C ARG A 553 8.34 -12.57 -16.24
N ALA A 554 9.28 -11.65 -16.46
CA ALA A 554 8.95 -10.23 -16.52
C ALA A 554 8.13 -9.93 -17.79
N HIS A 555 7.03 -9.19 -17.66
CA HIS A 555 6.13 -8.84 -18.75
C HIS A 555 6.18 -7.33 -19.03
N PRO A 556 6.71 -6.91 -20.19
CA PRO A 556 6.76 -5.49 -20.56
C PRO A 556 5.37 -4.84 -20.53
N GLY A 557 5.26 -3.66 -19.94
CA GLY A 557 4.00 -2.92 -19.79
C GLY A 557 3.03 -3.44 -18.73
N GLU A 558 3.35 -4.51 -17.99
CA GLU A 558 2.60 -4.84 -16.77
C GLU A 558 2.84 -3.75 -15.72
N VAL A 559 1.77 -3.24 -15.13
CA VAL A 559 1.82 -2.31 -14.01
C VAL A 559 1.21 -2.98 -12.79
N THR A 560 1.93 -2.94 -11.67
CA THR A 560 1.42 -3.45 -10.39
C THR A 560 1.11 -2.29 -9.44
N LEU A 561 -0.13 -2.24 -8.95
CA LEU A 561 -0.50 -1.44 -7.78
C LEU A 561 -0.29 -2.29 -6.52
N LEU A 562 0.76 -1.99 -5.78
CA LEU A 562 1.03 -2.56 -4.47
C LEU A 562 0.27 -1.76 -3.40
N VAL A 563 -0.53 -2.46 -2.60
CA VAL A 563 -1.34 -1.90 -1.52
C VAL A 563 -1.04 -2.66 -0.23
N ASP A 564 -0.49 -1.94 0.74
CA ASP A 564 -0.21 -2.48 2.07
C ASP A 564 -0.96 -1.70 3.14
N ARG A 565 -1.10 -2.31 4.32
CA ARG A 565 -1.67 -1.67 5.50
C ARG A 565 -0.62 -1.62 6.61
N VAL A 566 -0.33 -0.42 7.10
CA VAL A 566 0.60 -0.19 8.22
C VAL A 566 -0.21 0.47 9.34
N GLY A 567 -0.55 -0.31 10.37
CA GLY A 567 -1.50 0.13 11.40
C GLY A 567 -2.90 0.36 10.80
N ASP A 568 -3.41 1.58 10.91
CA ASP A 568 -4.71 2.00 10.34
C ASP A 568 -4.60 2.78 9.03
N GLN A 569 -3.39 2.86 8.46
CA GLN A 569 -3.13 3.58 7.20
C GLN A 569 -2.88 2.61 6.05
N TYR A 570 -3.29 3.03 4.85
CA TYR A 570 -2.98 2.34 3.61
C TYR A 570 -1.79 2.99 2.91
N THR A 571 -0.88 2.19 2.39
CA THR A 571 0.20 2.64 1.52
C THR A 571 -0.02 2.13 0.12
N PHE A 572 0.08 3.04 -0.86
CA PHE A 572 -0.11 2.73 -2.27
C PHE A 572 1.20 2.95 -3.03
N ARG A 573 1.51 2.06 -3.96
CA ARG A 573 2.68 2.19 -4.83
C ARG A 573 2.40 1.62 -6.21
N LEU A 574 2.66 2.38 -7.26
CA LEU A 574 2.64 1.90 -8.63
C LEU A 574 4.05 1.50 -9.07
N ILE A 575 4.20 0.26 -9.54
CA ILE A 575 5.45 -0.31 -10.01
C ILE A 575 5.32 -0.56 -11.52
N SER A 576 6.26 -0.04 -12.32
CA SER A 576 6.30 -0.21 -13.78
C SER A 576 7.75 -0.32 -14.30
N ASP A 577 7.91 -0.74 -15.55
CA ASP A 577 9.19 -0.79 -16.27
C ASP A 577 9.67 0.60 -16.73
N ARG A 578 8.79 1.61 -16.77
CA ARG A 578 9.11 2.98 -17.18
C ARG A 578 9.55 3.87 -16.03
N CYS A 579 8.86 3.77 -14.90
CA CYS A 579 9.11 4.55 -13.70
C CYS A 579 8.82 3.72 -12.46
N ILE A 580 9.69 3.83 -11.47
CA ILE A 580 9.45 3.33 -10.12
C ILE A 580 9.07 4.54 -9.28
N TYR A 581 7.80 4.61 -8.87
CA TYR A 581 7.32 5.66 -8.00
C TYR A 581 7.53 5.25 -6.54
N GLY A 582 7.95 6.19 -5.70
CA GLY A 582 8.02 5.97 -4.26
C GLY A 582 6.64 5.66 -3.66
N ALA A 583 6.60 4.96 -2.51
CA ALA A 583 5.33 4.74 -1.81
C ALA A 583 4.67 6.05 -1.43
N VAL A 584 3.37 6.13 -1.69
CA VAL A 584 2.49 7.21 -1.26
C VAL A 584 1.75 6.72 -0.02
N LEU A 585 2.06 7.33 1.13
CA LEU A 585 1.34 7.14 2.37
C LEU A 585 -0.01 7.88 2.28
N ALA A 586 -1.10 7.15 2.45
CA ALA A 586 -2.42 7.73 2.50
C ALA A 586 -2.99 7.54 3.91
N GLN A 587 -3.20 8.65 4.62
CA GLN A 587 -4.17 8.63 5.71
C GLN A 587 -5.53 8.44 5.05
N THR A 588 -6.20 7.34 5.38
CA THR A 588 -7.49 6.93 4.82
C THR A 588 -8.42 8.14 4.74
N LEU A 589 -8.70 8.65 3.54
CA LEU A 589 -9.49 9.89 3.32
C LEU A 589 -10.97 9.71 3.71
N THR A 590 -11.40 8.47 3.97
CA THR A 590 -12.72 8.12 4.50
C THR A 590 -12.58 7.48 5.87
N ALA A 591 -13.46 7.85 6.80
CA ALA A 591 -13.48 7.29 8.15
C ALA A 591 -13.79 5.77 8.22
N ALA A 592 -14.08 5.10 7.09
CA ALA A 592 -14.29 3.64 6.96
C ALA A 592 -14.39 3.19 5.47
N PRO A 593 -13.29 2.87 4.76
CA PRO A 593 -13.32 2.42 3.35
C PRO A 593 -14.12 1.12 3.15
N GLU A 594 -14.10 0.23 4.13
CA GLU A 594 -14.90 -1.00 4.20
C GLU A 594 -16.40 -0.68 4.06
N ALA A 595 -16.87 0.33 4.78
CA ALA A 595 -18.28 0.70 4.80
C ALA A 595 -18.73 1.30 3.46
N ALA A 596 -17.86 2.01 2.75
CA ALA A 596 -18.15 2.53 1.41
C ALA A 596 -18.28 1.39 0.40
N ALA A 597 -17.36 0.44 0.42
CA ALA A 597 -17.41 -0.75 -0.42
C ALA A 597 -18.67 -1.59 -0.14
N GLU A 598 -19.02 -1.83 1.14
CA GLU A 598 -20.24 -2.56 1.53
C GLU A 598 -21.52 -1.91 0.98
N ARG A 599 -21.63 -0.58 1.02
CA ARG A 599 -22.77 0.14 0.42
C ARG A 599 -22.84 -0.08 -1.09
N ALA A 600 -21.69 -0.05 -1.78
CA ALA A 600 -21.62 -0.29 -3.21
C ALA A 600 -22.10 -1.72 -3.55
N TYR A 601 -21.63 -2.74 -2.85
CA TYR A 601 -22.03 -4.13 -3.10
C TYR A 601 -23.51 -4.39 -2.82
N ALA A 602 -24.04 -3.91 -1.70
CA ALA A 602 -25.44 -4.10 -1.35
C ALA A 602 -26.39 -3.54 -2.41
N MET A 603 -25.97 -2.49 -3.11
CA MET A 603 -26.74 -1.92 -4.21
C MET A 603 -26.53 -2.65 -5.54
N LEU A 604 -25.29 -3.00 -5.91
CA LEU A 604 -25.00 -3.82 -7.09
C LEU A 604 -25.71 -5.18 -7.03
N GLN A 605 -25.80 -5.77 -5.85
CA GLN A 605 -26.55 -6.99 -5.63
C GLN A 605 -28.06 -6.81 -5.86
N ARG A 606 -28.64 -5.68 -5.44
CA ARG A 606 -30.04 -5.36 -5.72
C ARG A 606 -30.29 -5.17 -7.22
N LEU A 607 -29.36 -4.51 -7.92
CA LEU A 607 -29.39 -4.35 -9.37
C LEU A 607 -29.31 -5.71 -10.09
N ALA A 608 -28.34 -6.57 -9.71
CA ALA A 608 -28.22 -7.93 -10.25
C ALA A 608 -29.47 -8.78 -9.98
N ALA A 609 -30.15 -8.58 -8.84
CA ALA A 609 -31.39 -9.26 -8.52
C ALA A 609 -32.61 -8.75 -9.31
N GLY A 610 -32.48 -7.67 -10.09
CA GLY A 610 -33.61 -6.98 -10.73
C GLY A 610 -34.54 -6.28 -9.74
N ARG A 611 -34.06 -5.99 -8.53
CA ARG A 611 -34.81 -5.40 -7.40
C ARG A 611 -34.30 -4.01 -7.01
N GLY A 612 -33.47 -3.39 -7.86
CA GLY A 612 -32.95 -2.05 -7.61
C GLY A 612 -34.03 -0.97 -7.82
N GLU A 613 -33.90 0.14 -7.10
CA GLU A 613 -34.72 1.34 -7.30
C GLU A 613 -34.41 2.05 -8.63
N TYR A 614 -33.21 1.82 -9.17
CA TYR A 614 -32.76 2.36 -10.45
C TYR A 614 -32.85 1.30 -11.56
N SER A 615 -33.31 1.71 -12.74
CA SER A 615 -33.40 0.87 -13.94
C SER A 615 -32.89 1.63 -15.17
N GLY A 616 -32.54 0.87 -16.23
CA GLY A 616 -32.05 1.42 -17.49
C GLY A 616 -30.84 2.35 -17.30
N ALA A 617 -30.89 3.53 -17.93
CA ALA A 617 -29.82 4.52 -17.87
C ALA A 617 -29.48 4.99 -16.44
N HIS A 618 -30.44 4.98 -15.50
CA HIS A 618 -30.19 5.38 -14.12
C HIS A 618 -29.31 4.35 -13.38
N ALA A 619 -29.53 3.06 -13.62
CA ALA A 619 -28.69 2.01 -13.05
C ALA A 619 -27.25 2.15 -13.57
N ARG A 620 -27.10 2.39 -14.88
CA ARG A 620 -25.78 2.61 -15.51
C ARG A 620 -25.06 3.84 -14.94
N ARG A 621 -25.75 4.98 -14.85
CA ARG A 621 -25.20 6.19 -14.24
C ARG A 621 -24.78 5.92 -12.81
N TRP A 622 -25.63 5.26 -12.02
CA TRP A 622 -25.32 4.96 -10.63
C TRP A 622 -24.06 4.07 -10.47
N MET A 623 -23.91 3.03 -11.31
CA MET A 623 -22.71 2.19 -11.30
C MET A 623 -21.45 3.02 -11.60
N LYS A 624 -21.51 3.88 -12.62
CA LYS A 624 -20.42 4.80 -12.96
C LYS A 624 -20.08 5.74 -11.81
N GLU A 625 -21.07 6.45 -11.25
CA GLU A 625 -20.83 7.41 -10.16
C GLU A 625 -20.28 6.73 -8.91
N THR A 626 -20.69 5.49 -8.64
CA THR A 626 -20.13 4.68 -7.55
C THR A 626 -18.65 4.40 -7.79
N GLY A 627 -18.29 3.96 -9.01
CA GLY A 627 -16.90 3.75 -9.38
C GLY A 627 -16.04 5.02 -9.34
N VAL A 628 -16.62 6.16 -9.74
CA VAL A 628 -15.95 7.49 -9.67
C VAL A 628 -15.75 7.91 -8.21
N GLY A 629 -16.75 7.68 -7.35
CA GLY A 629 -16.66 7.93 -5.92
C GLY A 629 -15.52 7.11 -5.30
N LEU A 630 -15.46 5.81 -5.58
CA LEU A 630 -14.37 4.94 -5.12
C LEU A 630 -12.99 5.41 -5.63
N TRP A 631 -12.87 5.77 -6.92
CA TRP A 631 -11.62 6.32 -7.46
C TRP A 631 -11.21 7.61 -6.75
N THR A 632 -12.17 8.52 -6.52
CA THR A 632 -11.90 9.84 -5.94
C THR A 632 -11.55 9.76 -4.46
N GLU A 633 -12.28 8.96 -3.70
CA GLU A 633 -12.18 8.88 -2.24
C GLU A 633 -11.07 7.93 -1.76
N MET A 634 -10.76 6.87 -2.53
CA MET A 634 -9.90 5.79 -2.05
C MET A 634 -8.48 5.85 -2.60
N ILE A 635 -8.32 6.38 -3.81
CA ILE A 635 -7.01 6.46 -4.46
C ILE A 635 -6.42 7.85 -4.20
N PRO A 636 -5.19 7.94 -3.67
CA PRO A 636 -4.53 9.23 -3.45
C PRO A 636 -4.24 9.97 -4.76
N ASP A 637 -4.34 11.29 -4.77
CA ASP A 637 -4.09 12.10 -5.97
C ASP A 637 -2.72 11.84 -6.63
N PRO A 638 -1.61 11.66 -5.88
CA PRO A 638 -0.34 11.29 -6.49
C PRO A 638 -0.40 9.97 -7.27
N ILE A 639 -1.17 8.98 -6.80
CA ILE A 639 -1.35 7.71 -7.50
C ILE A 639 -2.24 7.89 -8.73
N LYS A 640 -3.27 8.75 -8.66
CA LYS A 640 -4.11 9.09 -9.82
C LYS A 640 -3.26 9.72 -10.93
N GLU A 641 -2.38 10.66 -10.58
CA GLU A 641 -1.47 11.32 -11.53
C GLU A 641 -0.49 10.31 -12.15
N GLN A 642 0.13 9.47 -11.33
CA GLN A 642 1.03 8.40 -11.80
C GLN A 642 0.32 7.43 -12.75
N PHE A 643 -0.91 7.03 -12.43
CA PHE A 643 -1.74 6.19 -13.31
C PHE A 643 -1.93 6.86 -14.68
N TRP A 644 -2.28 8.15 -14.72
CA TRP A 644 -2.48 8.87 -15.99
C TRP A 644 -1.19 9.11 -16.78
N GLN A 645 -0.02 9.12 -16.14
CA GLN A 645 1.27 9.14 -16.81
C GLN A 645 1.59 7.79 -17.47
N LEU A 646 1.19 6.69 -16.83
CA LEU A 646 1.45 5.33 -17.31
C LEU A 646 0.39 4.79 -18.27
N ARG A 647 -0.85 5.31 -18.25
CA ARG A 647 -2.05 4.76 -18.91
C ARG A 647 -1.81 4.18 -20.30
N ASP A 648 -1.09 4.90 -21.17
CA ASP A 648 -0.90 4.51 -22.58
C ASP A 648 0.06 3.32 -22.76
N HIS A 649 0.77 2.95 -21.71
CA HIS A 649 1.77 1.86 -21.70
C HIS A 649 1.30 0.63 -20.93
N ILE A 650 0.13 0.69 -20.28
CA ILE A 650 -0.41 -0.41 -19.47
C ILE A 650 -0.95 -1.49 -20.42
N THR A 651 -0.35 -2.68 -20.38
CA THR A 651 -0.83 -3.87 -21.11
C THR A 651 -1.62 -4.81 -20.21
N ALA A 652 -1.30 -4.83 -18.91
CA ALA A 652 -2.03 -5.51 -17.86
C ALA A 652 -1.88 -4.76 -16.54
N PHE A 653 -2.89 -4.82 -15.69
CA PHE A 653 -2.91 -4.15 -14.39
C PHE A 653 -3.08 -5.18 -13.27
N THR A 654 -2.03 -5.39 -12.48
CA THR A 654 -2.05 -6.29 -11.33
C THR A 654 -2.28 -5.49 -10.06
N VAL A 655 -3.18 -5.96 -9.19
CA VAL A 655 -3.32 -5.41 -7.84
C VAL A 655 -2.73 -6.40 -6.84
N ALA A 656 -1.65 -6.01 -6.19
CA ALA A 656 -0.98 -6.81 -5.18
C ALA A 656 -1.33 -6.29 -3.79
N SER A 657 -2.05 -7.08 -3.00
CA SER A 657 -2.49 -6.69 -1.65
C SER A 657 -2.54 -7.90 -0.71
N GLU A 658 -2.19 -7.68 0.56
CA GLU A 658 -2.46 -8.64 1.65
C GLU A 658 -3.90 -8.54 2.15
N HIS A 659 -4.52 -7.36 1.97
CA HIS A 659 -5.85 -7.03 2.44
C HIS A 659 -6.71 -6.57 1.26
N ASP A 660 -7.50 -7.48 0.72
CA ASP A 660 -8.34 -7.23 -0.46
C ASP A 660 -9.67 -6.55 -0.10
N VAL A 661 -9.55 -5.42 0.57
CA VAL A 661 -10.65 -4.67 1.17
C VAL A 661 -11.26 -3.68 0.20
N LEU A 662 -10.82 -3.62 -1.07
CA LEU A 662 -11.37 -2.72 -2.10
C LEU A 662 -11.93 -3.47 -3.35
N PRO A 663 -13.05 -3.02 -3.95
CA PRO A 663 -13.51 -3.51 -5.25
C PRO A 663 -12.68 -2.85 -6.35
N TRP A 664 -11.47 -3.36 -6.56
CA TRP A 664 -10.57 -2.83 -7.59
C TRP A 664 -11.22 -2.83 -8.97
N GLU A 665 -12.11 -3.79 -9.22
CA GLU A 665 -12.86 -3.97 -10.45
C GLU A 665 -13.94 -2.90 -10.67
N LEU A 666 -14.40 -2.22 -9.61
CA LEU A 666 -15.37 -1.13 -9.70
C LEU A 666 -14.73 0.24 -9.89
N LEU A 667 -13.41 0.35 -9.80
CA LEU A 667 -12.75 1.64 -9.94
C LEU A 667 -13.04 2.23 -11.33
N TYR A 668 -13.39 3.51 -11.35
CA TYR A 668 -13.64 4.27 -12.57
C TYR A 668 -12.66 5.45 -12.63
N PRO A 669 -11.47 5.27 -13.22
CA PRO A 669 -10.51 6.34 -13.39
C PRO A 669 -11.08 7.45 -14.28
N VAL A 670 -11.18 8.66 -13.73
CA VAL A 670 -11.65 9.85 -14.45
C VAL A 670 -10.74 11.04 -14.15
N ALA A 671 -10.53 11.90 -15.15
CA ALA A 671 -9.84 13.17 -15.02
C ALA A 671 -10.46 14.22 -15.97
N PRO A 672 -10.22 15.53 -15.77
CA PRO A 672 -10.72 16.56 -16.68
C PRO A 672 -10.32 16.26 -18.14
N GLY A 673 -11.32 16.07 -19.00
CA GLY A 673 -11.13 15.74 -20.42
C GLY A 673 -10.72 14.30 -20.72
N ARG A 674 -10.71 13.39 -19.72
CA ARG A 674 -10.39 11.96 -19.89
C ARG A 674 -11.38 11.07 -19.15
N ASP A 675 -12.14 10.29 -19.90
CA ASP A 675 -13.18 9.39 -19.40
C ASP A 675 -13.14 8.08 -20.20
N GLU A 676 -12.34 7.13 -19.71
CA GLU A 676 -12.01 5.87 -20.40
C GLU A 676 -12.82 4.68 -19.86
N GLY A 677 -13.84 4.93 -19.02
CA GLY A 677 -14.66 3.86 -18.43
C GLY A 677 -14.07 3.24 -17.16
N PHE A 678 -14.62 2.08 -16.76
CA PHE A 678 -14.11 1.31 -15.62
C PHE A 678 -12.70 0.77 -15.88
N LEU A 679 -11.90 0.61 -14.83
CA LEU A 679 -10.53 0.10 -14.94
C LEU A 679 -10.46 -1.25 -15.68
N VAL A 680 -11.39 -2.15 -15.39
CA VAL A 680 -11.52 -3.47 -16.03
C VAL A 680 -11.97 -3.43 -17.50
N GLN A 681 -12.52 -2.30 -17.97
CA GLN A 681 -12.82 -2.06 -19.39
C GLN A 681 -11.61 -1.53 -20.14
N GLN A 682 -10.66 -0.92 -19.44
CA GLN A 682 -9.46 -0.37 -20.04
C GLN A 682 -8.37 -1.44 -20.18
N PHE A 683 -8.26 -2.34 -19.20
CA PHE A 683 -7.15 -3.31 -19.13
C PHE A 683 -7.60 -4.68 -18.59
N PRO A 684 -6.81 -5.74 -18.84
CA PRO A 684 -6.82 -6.94 -18.01
C PRO A 684 -6.44 -6.60 -16.56
N VAL A 685 -7.40 -6.73 -15.63
CA VAL A 685 -7.16 -6.50 -14.20
C VAL A 685 -7.21 -7.83 -13.45
N LEU A 686 -6.12 -8.16 -12.75
CA LEU A 686 -6.00 -9.35 -11.91
C LEU A 686 -5.47 -8.98 -10.53
N ARG A 687 -5.78 -9.83 -9.55
CA ARG A 687 -5.28 -9.73 -8.18
C ARG A 687 -4.12 -10.69 -7.94
N ASN A 688 -3.23 -10.31 -7.03
CA ASN A 688 -2.16 -11.16 -6.54
C ASN A 688 -2.08 -11.04 -5.02
N SER A 689 -2.34 -12.13 -4.29
CA SER A 689 -2.10 -12.13 -2.86
C SER A 689 -0.60 -12.33 -2.61
N LEU A 690 -0.01 -11.38 -1.89
CA LEU A 690 1.42 -11.37 -1.61
C LEU A 690 1.86 -12.66 -0.89
N GLY A 691 2.93 -13.29 -1.37
CA GLY A 691 3.45 -14.58 -0.88
C GLY A 691 2.91 -15.82 -1.58
N GLN A 692 2.11 -15.67 -2.65
CA GLN A 692 1.64 -16.79 -3.47
C GLN A 692 2.42 -16.92 -4.78
N PRO A 693 2.81 -18.13 -5.19
CA PRO A 693 3.51 -18.34 -6.46
C PRO A 693 2.54 -18.08 -7.62
N ARG A 694 2.96 -17.25 -8.58
CA ARG A 694 2.23 -17.08 -9.84
C ARG A 694 2.59 -18.23 -10.79
N SER A 695 1.58 -18.75 -11.49
CA SER A 695 1.80 -19.76 -12.52
C SER A 695 1.78 -19.13 -13.89
N SER A 696 2.88 -19.24 -14.63
CA SER A 696 2.95 -18.86 -16.04
C SER A 696 2.22 -19.85 -16.96
N THR A 697 1.87 -21.03 -16.45
CA THR A 697 1.13 -22.07 -17.18
C THR A 697 -0.10 -22.51 -16.42
N LEU A 698 -1.21 -22.70 -17.15
CA LEU A 698 -2.45 -23.27 -16.64
C LEU A 698 -2.70 -24.60 -17.37
N PRO A 699 -2.44 -25.75 -16.74
CA PRO A 699 -2.80 -27.02 -17.35
C PRO A 699 -4.32 -27.12 -17.46
N ILE A 700 -4.81 -27.50 -18.63
CA ILE A 700 -6.19 -27.95 -18.83
C ILE A 700 -6.15 -29.47 -18.92
N GLY A 701 -5.93 -30.11 -17.76
CA GLY A 701 -6.16 -31.55 -17.61
C GLY A 701 -7.66 -31.90 -17.66
N GLU A 702 -8.04 -33.08 -17.19
CA GLU A 702 -9.44 -33.51 -17.18
C GLU A 702 -10.32 -32.56 -16.32
N PRO A 703 -11.33 -31.89 -16.90
CA PRO A 703 -12.14 -30.93 -16.16
C PRO A 703 -13.05 -31.63 -15.13
N HIS A 704 -13.19 -30.98 -13.96
CA HIS A 704 -14.07 -31.43 -12.88
C HIS A 704 -15.21 -30.41 -12.73
N TYR A 705 -16.45 -30.85 -12.97
CA TYR A 705 -17.65 -30.04 -12.88
C TYR A 705 -18.30 -30.23 -11.51
N VAL A 706 -18.11 -29.27 -10.62
CA VAL A 706 -18.66 -29.33 -9.26
C VAL A 706 -20.07 -28.76 -9.24
N VAL A 707 -21.04 -29.59 -8.87
CA VAL A 707 -22.46 -29.22 -8.87
C VAL A 707 -22.98 -29.21 -7.44
N SER A 708 -23.51 -28.07 -7.00
CA SER A 708 -24.14 -27.99 -5.69
C SER A 708 -25.44 -28.79 -5.63
N ALA A 709 -25.81 -29.29 -4.45
CA ALA A 709 -27.06 -30.02 -4.20
C ALA A 709 -28.33 -29.25 -4.63
N ARG A 710 -28.24 -27.92 -4.68
CA ARG A 710 -29.25 -27.04 -5.27
C ARG A 710 -28.62 -26.26 -6.42
N ALA A 711 -28.58 -26.86 -7.59
CA ALA A 711 -28.04 -26.22 -8.79
C ALA A 711 -28.83 -24.94 -9.15
N PRO A 712 -28.15 -23.91 -9.67
CA PRO A 712 -28.80 -22.76 -10.30
C PRO A 712 -29.76 -23.19 -11.42
N VAL A 713 -30.75 -22.35 -11.74
CA VAL A 713 -31.79 -22.66 -12.75
C VAL A 713 -31.20 -23.00 -14.13
N ASN A 714 -30.08 -22.38 -14.49
CA ASN A 714 -29.36 -22.63 -15.73
C ASN A 714 -28.12 -23.53 -15.54
N GLY A 715 -27.98 -24.21 -14.39
CA GLY A 715 -26.76 -24.94 -14.07
C GLY A 715 -26.42 -26.04 -15.07
N ASP A 716 -27.43 -26.82 -15.49
CA ASP A 716 -27.24 -27.85 -16.52
C ASP A 716 -26.81 -27.26 -17.88
N SER A 717 -27.41 -26.12 -18.25
CA SER A 717 -27.06 -25.38 -19.47
C SER A 717 -25.63 -24.85 -19.43
N GLU A 718 -25.20 -24.31 -18.27
CA GLU A 718 -23.86 -23.81 -18.05
C GLU A 718 -22.81 -24.93 -18.15
N ILE A 719 -23.03 -26.05 -17.48
CA ILE A 719 -22.13 -27.21 -17.53
C ILE A 719 -22.04 -27.76 -18.94
N GLU A 720 -23.16 -27.92 -19.63
CA GLU A 720 -23.18 -28.43 -21.00
C GLU A 720 -22.45 -27.48 -21.97
N SER A 721 -22.59 -26.16 -21.77
CA SER A 721 -21.82 -25.18 -22.53
C SER A 721 -20.32 -25.29 -22.32
N ILE A 722 -19.87 -25.47 -21.08
CA ILE A 722 -18.44 -25.58 -20.77
C ILE A 722 -17.89 -26.93 -21.21
N ARG A 723 -18.69 -28.01 -21.15
CA ARG A 723 -18.32 -29.32 -21.69
C ARG A 723 -18.03 -29.31 -23.18
N ARG A 724 -18.77 -28.52 -23.95
CA ARG A 724 -18.49 -28.31 -25.38
C ARG A 724 -17.12 -27.66 -25.63
N ILE A 725 -16.56 -26.97 -24.63
CA ILE A 725 -15.27 -26.28 -24.74
C ILE A 725 -14.13 -27.13 -24.16
N LEU A 726 -14.29 -27.65 -22.94
CA LEU A 726 -13.24 -28.34 -22.19
C LEU A 726 -13.28 -29.87 -22.30
N GLY A 727 -14.35 -30.45 -22.85
CA GLY A 727 -14.58 -31.90 -22.90
C GLY A 727 -15.55 -32.40 -21.83
N THR A 728 -15.83 -33.71 -21.82
CA THR A 728 -16.90 -34.29 -20.98
C THR A 728 -16.63 -34.21 -19.48
N GLY A 729 -15.36 -34.39 -19.08
CA GLY A 729 -14.88 -34.36 -17.71
C GLY A 729 -15.60 -35.28 -16.73
N THR A 730 -15.35 -35.06 -15.44
CA THR A 730 -16.01 -35.75 -14.33
C THR A 730 -16.95 -34.78 -13.60
N VAL A 731 -18.16 -35.24 -13.27
CA VAL A 731 -19.10 -34.48 -12.42
C VAL A 731 -18.85 -34.86 -10.97
N VAL A 732 -18.79 -33.86 -10.10
CA VAL A 732 -18.55 -34.01 -8.68
C VAL A 732 -19.67 -33.30 -7.92
N ASP A 733 -20.45 -34.01 -7.12
CA ASP A 733 -21.59 -33.45 -6.40
C ASP A 733 -21.60 -33.74 -4.88
N THR A 734 -20.61 -34.50 -4.39
CA THR A 734 -20.38 -34.77 -2.97
C THR A 734 -19.14 -34.03 -2.44
N LEU A 735 -19.14 -33.71 -1.15
CA LEU A 735 -18.05 -33.11 -0.41
C LEU A 735 -16.84 -34.03 -0.36
N ASP A 736 -17.07 -35.32 -0.11
CA ASP A 736 -15.99 -36.32 -0.07
C ASP A 736 -15.26 -36.39 -1.43
N ASP A 737 -15.99 -36.36 -2.55
CA ASP A 737 -15.37 -36.39 -3.88
C ASP A 737 -14.62 -35.08 -4.20
N VAL A 738 -15.17 -33.92 -3.84
CA VAL A 738 -14.48 -32.62 -4.02
C VAL A 738 -13.17 -32.60 -3.24
N LEU A 739 -13.18 -33.02 -1.97
CA LEU A 739 -11.99 -33.06 -1.13
C LEU A 739 -10.97 -34.08 -1.67
N THR A 740 -11.44 -35.23 -2.16
CA THR A 740 -10.58 -36.25 -2.78
C THR A 740 -9.87 -35.72 -4.02
N VAL A 741 -10.58 -35.01 -4.91
CA VAL A 741 -10.00 -34.38 -6.12
C VAL A 741 -8.93 -33.34 -5.75
N ILE A 742 -9.18 -32.55 -4.71
CA ILE A 742 -8.26 -31.52 -4.23
C ILE A 742 -7.02 -32.14 -3.58
N ASP A 743 -7.20 -33.09 -2.67
CA ASP A 743 -6.10 -33.76 -1.97
C ASP A 743 -5.23 -34.61 -2.92
N ALA A 744 -5.79 -35.09 -4.02
CA ALA A 744 -5.07 -35.78 -5.09
C ALA A 744 -4.21 -34.84 -5.96
N GLY A 745 -4.35 -33.52 -5.85
CA GLY A 745 -3.55 -32.56 -6.62
C GLY A 745 -3.93 -32.50 -8.10
N THR A 746 -5.22 -32.50 -8.40
CA THR A 746 -5.77 -32.41 -9.77
C THR A 746 -5.06 -31.40 -10.69
N THR A 747 -4.87 -31.80 -11.95
CA THR A 747 -4.28 -30.97 -13.01
C THR A 747 -5.33 -30.33 -13.91
N GLY A 748 -6.61 -30.63 -13.71
CA GLY A 748 -7.71 -30.12 -14.51
C GLY A 748 -8.46 -28.99 -13.83
N PRO A 749 -9.20 -28.16 -14.59
CA PRO A 749 -9.95 -27.06 -14.00
C PRO A 749 -11.11 -27.59 -13.15
N LEU A 750 -11.35 -26.95 -12.00
CA LEU A 750 -12.55 -27.17 -11.19
C LEU A 750 -13.53 -26.04 -11.46
N HIS A 751 -14.64 -26.37 -12.11
CA HIS A 751 -15.71 -25.43 -12.39
C HIS A 751 -16.90 -25.68 -11.45
N PHE A 752 -17.16 -24.77 -10.52
CA PHE A 752 -18.26 -24.84 -9.59
C PHE A 752 -19.48 -24.10 -10.14
N THR A 753 -20.53 -24.84 -10.46
CA THR A 753 -21.84 -24.31 -10.82
C THR A 753 -22.74 -24.40 -9.58
N CYS A 754 -22.83 -23.30 -8.82
CA CYS A 754 -23.34 -23.38 -7.45
C CYS A 754 -24.11 -22.14 -6.98
N HIS A 755 -24.88 -22.34 -5.90
CA HIS A 755 -25.28 -21.27 -5.00
C HIS A 755 -24.29 -21.19 -3.83
N ASN A 756 -23.75 -20.00 -3.58
CA ASN A 756 -22.99 -19.76 -2.36
C ASN A 756 -23.96 -19.31 -1.25
N THR A 757 -23.94 -19.95 -0.09
CA THR A 757 -24.75 -19.58 1.07
C THR A 757 -23.84 -19.00 2.15
N PHE A 758 -24.33 -17.97 2.84
CA PHE A 758 -23.57 -17.33 3.91
C PHE A 758 -24.34 -17.39 5.23
N ASP A 759 -23.67 -17.86 6.29
CA ASP A 759 -24.16 -17.85 7.67
C ASP A 759 -23.32 -16.89 8.54
N PRO A 760 -23.91 -15.91 9.26
CA PRO A 760 -23.21 -14.99 10.14
C PRO A 760 -22.24 -15.63 11.16
N GLY A 761 -22.51 -16.87 11.59
CA GLY A 761 -21.62 -17.63 12.48
C GLY A 761 -20.68 -18.62 11.76
N GLY A 762 -21.07 -19.12 10.58
CA GLY A 762 -20.41 -20.24 9.89
C GLY A 762 -19.58 -19.90 8.65
N GLY A 763 -19.67 -18.68 8.11
CA GLY A 763 -18.88 -18.29 6.93
C GLY A 763 -19.56 -18.55 5.59
N SER A 764 -18.76 -18.46 4.52
CA SER A 764 -19.15 -18.81 3.13
C SER A 764 -19.23 -20.34 2.99
N SER A 765 -20.25 -20.85 2.30
CA SER A 765 -20.47 -22.30 2.14
C SER A 765 -21.13 -22.65 0.80
N ILE A 766 -20.67 -23.73 0.18
CA ILE A 766 -21.31 -24.35 -0.99
C ILE A 766 -21.97 -25.64 -0.51
N LEU A 767 -23.28 -25.78 -0.69
CA LEU A 767 -23.99 -26.99 -0.25
C LEU A 767 -23.83 -28.10 -1.29
N LEU A 768 -23.13 -29.18 -0.92
CA LEU A 768 -23.00 -30.41 -1.69
C LEU A 768 -23.96 -31.49 -1.16
N ALA A 769 -24.06 -32.64 -1.84
CA ALA A 769 -25.09 -33.65 -1.59
C ALA A 769 -25.06 -34.24 -0.16
N ASP A 770 -23.87 -34.37 0.42
CA ASP A 770 -23.54 -35.00 1.70
C ASP A 770 -23.07 -34.00 2.78
N GLY A 771 -22.90 -32.71 2.45
CA GLY A 771 -22.53 -31.70 3.43
C GLY A 771 -22.17 -30.31 2.87
N PRO A 772 -22.03 -29.30 3.74
CA PRO A 772 -21.56 -27.98 3.35
C PRO A 772 -20.04 -27.96 3.15
N PHE A 773 -19.60 -27.56 1.95
CA PHE A 773 -18.21 -27.25 1.66
C PHE A 773 -17.89 -25.82 2.11
N VAL A 774 -17.01 -25.67 3.10
CA VAL A 774 -16.58 -24.37 3.65
C VAL A 774 -15.07 -24.18 3.46
N PRO A 775 -14.57 -22.93 3.35
CA PRO A 775 -13.14 -22.66 3.12
C PRO A 775 -12.22 -23.31 4.16
N ALA A 776 -12.65 -23.43 5.43
CA ALA A 776 -11.87 -24.04 6.49
C ALA A 776 -11.52 -25.53 6.25
N LEU A 777 -12.27 -26.24 5.38
CA LEU A 777 -11.98 -27.62 5.00
C LEU A 777 -10.72 -27.72 4.12
N LEU A 778 -10.25 -26.61 3.54
CA LEU A 778 -9.03 -26.56 2.75
C LEU A 778 -7.76 -26.33 3.57
N ASN A 779 -7.85 -26.15 4.89
CA ASN A 779 -6.68 -25.88 5.74
C ASN A 779 -5.57 -26.94 5.61
N SER A 780 -5.94 -28.22 5.49
CA SER A 780 -4.98 -29.32 5.24
C SER A 780 -4.34 -29.23 3.86
N ALA A 781 -5.13 -28.90 2.82
CA ALA A 781 -4.62 -28.71 1.46
C ALA A 781 -3.68 -27.50 1.37
N VAL A 782 -3.96 -26.41 2.10
CA VAL A 782 -3.07 -25.25 2.25
C VAL A 782 -1.77 -25.65 2.93
N ALA A 783 -1.85 -26.33 4.09
CA ALA A 783 -0.66 -26.74 4.84
C ALA A 783 0.27 -27.67 4.04
N ARG A 784 -0.30 -28.52 3.17
CA ARG A 784 0.44 -29.47 2.33
C ARG A 784 0.75 -28.95 0.92
N ARG A 785 0.26 -27.77 0.54
CA ARG A 785 0.29 -27.26 -0.83
C ARG A 785 -0.23 -28.28 -1.85
N ALA A 786 -1.35 -28.94 -1.54
CA ALA A 786 -1.85 -30.10 -2.29
C ALA A 786 -2.05 -29.85 -3.80
N LEU A 787 -2.36 -28.62 -4.19
CA LEU A 787 -2.58 -28.24 -5.60
C LEU A 787 -1.33 -27.73 -6.30
N GLN A 788 -0.19 -27.52 -5.61
CA GLN A 788 1.01 -26.89 -6.18
C GLN A 788 1.61 -27.69 -7.34
N GLY A 789 1.49 -29.03 -7.31
CA GLY A 789 1.95 -29.88 -8.41
C GLY A 789 1.07 -29.78 -9.66
N GLY A 790 -0.25 -29.69 -9.47
CA GLY A 790 -1.23 -29.65 -10.55
C GLY A 790 -1.55 -28.25 -11.07
N ARG A 791 -1.35 -27.21 -10.26
CA ARG A 791 -1.63 -25.78 -10.55
C ARG A 791 -2.97 -25.56 -11.28
N PRO A 792 -4.08 -26.19 -10.84
CA PRO A 792 -5.35 -26.13 -11.57
C PRO A 792 -5.94 -24.72 -11.56
N LEU A 793 -6.77 -24.44 -12.55
CA LEU A 793 -7.66 -23.29 -12.54
C LEU A 793 -8.91 -23.62 -11.73
N ILE A 794 -9.20 -22.81 -10.72
CA ILE A 794 -10.43 -22.90 -9.94
C ILE A 794 -11.40 -21.80 -10.42
N PHE A 795 -12.61 -22.18 -10.82
CA PHE A 795 -13.64 -21.25 -11.26
C PHE A 795 -14.90 -21.46 -10.42
N ILE A 796 -15.23 -20.49 -9.57
CA ILE A 796 -16.44 -20.53 -8.76
C ILE A 796 -17.48 -19.57 -9.31
N ASN A 797 -18.49 -20.12 -9.98
CA ASN A 797 -19.66 -19.36 -10.39
C ASN A 797 -20.75 -19.47 -9.33
N ALA A 798 -20.78 -18.51 -8.41
CA ALA A 798 -21.77 -18.45 -7.34
C ALA A 798 -22.97 -17.58 -7.78
N CYS A 799 -23.94 -18.20 -8.43
CA CYS A 799 -25.20 -17.53 -8.74
C CYS A 799 -26.01 -17.37 -7.43
N ARG A 800 -26.60 -16.20 -7.17
CA ARG A 800 -27.71 -15.97 -6.20
C ARG A 800 -27.67 -16.71 -4.83
N ALA A 801 -27.34 -15.98 -3.75
CA ALA A 801 -27.56 -16.40 -2.36
C ALA A 801 -28.85 -15.76 -1.79
N ALA A 802 -29.76 -16.55 -1.20
CA ALA A 802 -30.86 -16.00 -0.41
C ALA A 802 -30.33 -15.62 0.99
N GLY A 803 -30.06 -14.34 1.24
CA GLY A 803 -29.67 -13.85 2.57
C GLY A 803 -29.25 -12.38 2.57
N ALA A 804 -29.90 -11.57 3.41
CA ALA A 804 -29.76 -10.12 3.50
C ALA A 804 -28.67 -9.69 4.50
N VAL A 805 -27.43 -10.19 4.36
CA VAL A 805 -26.32 -9.88 5.27
C VAL A 805 -25.04 -9.56 4.46
N PRO A 806 -24.20 -8.58 4.87
CA PRO A 806 -23.14 -7.98 4.05
C PRO A 806 -22.09 -9.01 3.61
N GLN A 807 -21.77 -9.00 2.31
CA GLN A 807 -21.15 -10.13 1.58
C GLN A 807 -19.69 -9.87 1.20
N TYR A 808 -19.15 -8.71 1.54
CA TYR A 808 -17.90 -8.25 0.94
C TYR A 808 -16.68 -9.10 1.32
N THR A 809 -16.51 -9.45 2.59
CA THR A 809 -15.24 -9.97 3.12
C THR A 809 -14.97 -11.46 2.85
N ARG A 810 -15.78 -12.17 2.05
CA ARG A 810 -15.93 -13.63 2.24
C ARG A 810 -15.79 -14.55 1.02
N MET A 811 -15.74 -14.02 -0.20
CA MET A 811 -15.13 -14.71 -1.36
C MET A 811 -13.60 -14.70 -1.28
N LEU A 812 -13.04 -13.75 -0.52
CA LEU A 812 -11.62 -13.71 -0.16
C LEU A 812 -11.16 -15.00 0.52
N GLY A 813 -12.01 -15.60 1.37
CA GLY A 813 -11.69 -16.87 2.02
C GLY A 813 -11.51 -18.02 1.03
N TRP A 814 -12.31 -18.07 -0.05
CA TRP A 814 -12.14 -19.08 -1.11
C TRP A 814 -10.86 -18.86 -1.91
N ALA A 815 -10.64 -17.63 -2.40
CA ALA A 815 -9.44 -17.30 -3.16
C ALA A 815 -8.16 -17.56 -2.34
N GLN A 816 -8.12 -17.08 -1.09
CA GLN A 816 -6.97 -17.28 -0.19
C GLN A 816 -6.67 -18.75 0.07
N GLN A 817 -7.70 -19.58 0.28
CA GLN A 817 -7.52 -21.01 0.55
C GLN A 817 -7.08 -21.79 -0.69
N PHE A 818 -7.73 -21.59 -1.84
CA PHE A 818 -7.34 -22.29 -3.08
C PHE A 818 -5.95 -21.86 -3.58
N MET A 819 -5.69 -20.56 -3.60
CA MET A 819 -4.37 -20.06 -4.00
C MET A 819 -3.31 -20.42 -2.94
N GLY A 820 -3.67 -20.45 -1.65
CA GLY A 820 -2.83 -20.97 -0.56
C GLY A 820 -2.49 -22.46 -0.73
N ALA A 821 -3.43 -23.27 -1.22
CA ALA A 821 -3.22 -24.68 -1.54
C ALA A 821 -2.37 -24.90 -2.80
N GLY A 822 -2.10 -23.85 -3.59
CA GLY A 822 -1.23 -23.91 -4.77
C GLY A 822 -1.97 -23.95 -6.11
N ALA A 823 -3.24 -23.51 -6.17
CA ALA A 823 -3.96 -23.33 -7.43
C ALA A 823 -3.20 -22.36 -8.37
N GLY A 824 -3.27 -22.61 -9.69
CA GLY A 824 -2.59 -21.78 -10.68
C GLY A 824 -3.32 -20.46 -10.95
N ALA A 825 -4.65 -20.49 -10.85
CA ALA A 825 -5.50 -19.31 -10.91
C ALA A 825 -6.84 -19.58 -10.20
N PHE A 826 -7.48 -18.51 -9.74
CA PHE A 826 -8.81 -18.55 -9.13
C PHE A 826 -9.70 -17.48 -9.75
N VAL A 827 -10.92 -17.85 -10.14
CA VAL A 827 -11.97 -16.96 -10.63
C VAL A 827 -13.18 -17.09 -9.72
N GLY A 828 -13.70 -15.98 -9.21
CA GLY A 828 -14.91 -15.95 -8.38
C GLY A 828 -15.68 -14.63 -8.52
N THR A 829 -16.82 -14.51 -7.85
CA THR A 829 -17.69 -13.32 -7.95
C THR A 829 -17.89 -12.63 -6.61
N LEU A 830 -17.63 -11.31 -6.53
CA LEU A 830 -17.74 -10.51 -5.30
C LEU A 830 -19.17 -10.40 -4.74
N TRP A 831 -20.20 -10.51 -5.60
CA TRP A 831 -21.61 -10.54 -5.20
C TRP A 831 -22.39 -11.56 -6.04
N ALA A 832 -23.63 -11.81 -5.64
CA ALA A 832 -24.54 -12.68 -6.39
C ALA A 832 -24.80 -12.15 -7.82
N VAL A 833 -24.51 -12.99 -8.81
CA VAL A 833 -24.63 -12.66 -10.24
C VAL A 833 -25.90 -13.24 -10.89
N ARG A 834 -26.26 -12.72 -12.08
CA ARG A 834 -27.34 -13.26 -12.91
C ARG A 834 -26.83 -14.48 -13.67
N SER A 835 -27.54 -15.60 -13.52
CA SER A 835 -27.35 -16.87 -14.21
C SER A 835 -26.92 -16.75 -15.69
N ASP A 836 -27.71 -16.09 -16.53
CA ASP A 836 -27.43 -16.01 -17.98
C ASP A 836 -26.15 -15.23 -18.30
N SER A 837 -25.86 -14.17 -17.55
CA SER A 837 -24.65 -13.36 -17.73
C SER A 837 -23.42 -14.06 -17.18
N ALA A 838 -23.59 -14.81 -16.10
CA ALA A 838 -22.55 -15.61 -15.49
C ALA A 838 -22.12 -16.77 -16.40
N GLN A 839 -23.10 -17.44 -17.02
CA GLN A 839 -22.85 -18.47 -18.04
C GLN A 839 -22.11 -17.88 -19.25
N ARG A 840 -22.56 -16.74 -19.80
CA ARG A 840 -21.89 -16.05 -20.92
C ARG A 840 -20.45 -15.66 -20.59
N PHE A 841 -20.20 -15.23 -19.35
CA PHE A 841 -18.84 -14.94 -18.88
C PHE A 841 -17.99 -16.20 -18.90
N ALA A 842 -18.45 -17.30 -18.31
CA ALA A 842 -17.73 -18.57 -18.26
C ALA A 842 -17.44 -19.13 -19.67
N GLU A 843 -18.43 -19.08 -20.58
CA GLU A 843 -18.29 -19.49 -21.98
C GLU A 843 -17.19 -18.70 -22.70
N ALA A 844 -17.27 -17.37 -22.66
CA ALA A 844 -16.28 -16.51 -23.31
C ALA A 844 -14.88 -16.67 -22.69
N PHE A 845 -14.81 -16.82 -21.36
CA PHE A 845 -13.57 -17.05 -20.63
C PHE A 845 -12.89 -18.35 -21.06
N TYR A 846 -13.59 -19.49 -21.02
CA TYR A 846 -13.00 -20.77 -21.39
C TYR A 846 -12.73 -20.88 -22.89
N ALA A 847 -13.55 -20.26 -23.75
CA ALA A 847 -13.29 -20.23 -25.18
C ALA A 847 -11.98 -19.50 -25.51
N SER A 848 -11.75 -18.33 -24.90
CA SER A 848 -10.48 -17.60 -25.04
C SER A 848 -9.30 -18.37 -24.49
N LEU A 849 -9.42 -18.93 -23.28
CA LEU A 849 -8.33 -19.67 -22.66
C LEU A 849 -7.96 -20.92 -23.48
N SER A 850 -8.95 -21.67 -23.96
CA SER A 850 -8.74 -22.87 -24.80
C SER A 850 -8.19 -22.54 -26.19
N ALA A 851 -8.38 -21.30 -26.67
CA ALA A 851 -7.76 -20.79 -27.88
C ALA A 851 -6.27 -20.42 -27.70
N GLY A 852 -5.70 -20.61 -26.49
CA GLY A 852 -4.31 -20.31 -26.17
C GLY A 852 -4.06 -18.85 -25.80
N GLU A 853 -5.11 -18.07 -25.53
CA GLU A 853 -4.95 -16.68 -25.10
C GLU A 853 -4.53 -16.60 -23.63
N PRO A 854 -3.77 -15.56 -23.24
CA PRO A 854 -3.40 -15.35 -21.84
C PRO A 854 -4.62 -15.17 -20.94
N LEU A 855 -4.49 -15.59 -19.67
CA LEU A 855 -5.53 -15.50 -18.65
C LEU A 855 -6.12 -14.10 -18.57
N GLY A 856 -5.29 -13.05 -18.57
CA GLY A 856 -5.77 -11.67 -18.53
C GLY A 856 -6.61 -11.29 -19.74
N THR A 857 -6.22 -11.73 -20.94
CA THR A 857 -7.00 -11.52 -22.17
C THR A 857 -8.34 -12.26 -22.11
N ALA A 858 -8.34 -13.50 -21.64
CA ALA A 858 -9.55 -14.30 -21.49
C ALA A 858 -10.56 -13.64 -20.53
N VAL A 859 -10.09 -13.13 -19.39
CA VAL A 859 -10.93 -12.38 -18.43
C VAL A 859 -11.47 -11.10 -19.05
N HIS A 860 -10.61 -10.33 -19.71
CA HIS A 860 -11.00 -9.04 -20.29
C HIS A 860 -12.06 -9.22 -21.39
N ARG A 861 -11.91 -10.23 -22.25
CA ARG A 861 -12.94 -10.59 -23.25
C ARG A 861 -14.23 -11.10 -22.62
N ALA A 862 -14.13 -11.94 -21.58
CA ALA A 862 -15.29 -12.43 -20.87
C ALA A 862 -16.13 -11.29 -20.26
N ARG A 863 -15.49 -10.26 -19.70
CA ARG A 863 -16.18 -9.04 -19.23
C ARG A 863 -16.91 -8.32 -20.36
N SER A 864 -16.24 -8.10 -21.48
CA SER A 864 -16.83 -7.43 -22.65
C SER A 864 -18.03 -8.20 -23.21
N HIS A 865 -18.00 -9.53 -23.17
CA HIS A 865 -19.10 -10.38 -23.63
C HIS A 865 -20.26 -10.50 -22.61
N ALA A 866 -19.96 -10.51 -21.31
CA ALA A 866 -20.98 -10.54 -20.28
C ALA A 866 -21.69 -9.18 -20.09
N GLY A 867 -21.00 -8.06 -20.40
CA GLY A 867 -21.47 -6.69 -20.20
C GLY A 867 -22.45 -6.13 -21.24
N HIS A 868 -23.15 -6.99 -22.01
CA HIS A 868 -24.10 -6.55 -23.04
C HIS A 868 -25.39 -5.92 -22.50
N ASP A 869 -25.81 -6.26 -21.28
CA ASP A 869 -26.94 -5.61 -20.60
C ASP A 869 -26.41 -4.44 -19.77
N GLU A 870 -26.74 -3.22 -20.19
CA GLU A 870 -26.27 -1.99 -19.53
C GLU A 870 -26.71 -1.85 -18.06
N THR A 871 -27.69 -2.66 -17.62
CA THR A 871 -28.21 -2.65 -16.25
C THR A 871 -27.66 -3.80 -15.40
N ASP A 872 -26.95 -4.75 -16.00
CA ASP A 872 -26.44 -5.93 -15.32
C ASP A 872 -25.00 -5.72 -14.83
N PRO A 873 -24.76 -5.64 -13.51
CA PRO A 873 -23.41 -5.48 -12.97
C PRO A 873 -22.61 -6.79 -12.94
N THR A 874 -23.13 -7.92 -13.43
CA THR A 874 -22.47 -9.24 -13.35
C THR A 874 -21.03 -9.22 -13.86
N TRP A 875 -20.76 -8.52 -14.96
CA TRP A 875 -19.42 -8.43 -15.54
C TRP A 875 -18.41 -7.67 -14.67
N LEU A 876 -18.87 -6.84 -13.72
CA LEU A 876 -18.04 -6.18 -12.70
C LEU A 876 -17.79 -7.06 -11.47
N ALA A 877 -18.61 -8.10 -11.27
CA ALA A 877 -18.55 -8.94 -10.07
C ALA A 877 -17.33 -9.86 -10.05
N TYR A 878 -16.83 -10.26 -11.23
CA TYR A 878 -15.75 -11.23 -11.31
C TYR A 878 -14.45 -10.66 -10.76
N THR A 879 -13.79 -11.41 -9.89
CA THR A 879 -12.44 -11.18 -9.40
C THR A 879 -11.59 -12.38 -9.80
N VAL A 880 -10.37 -12.11 -10.28
CA VAL A 880 -9.47 -13.13 -10.79
C VAL A 880 -8.11 -12.99 -10.14
N TYR A 881 -7.63 -14.09 -9.55
CA TYR A 881 -6.29 -14.21 -9.00
C TYR A 881 -5.44 -15.06 -9.93
N GLY A 882 -4.22 -14.59 -10.21
CA GLY A 882 -3.28 -15.31 -11.07
C GLY A 882 -2.30 -14.39 -11.79
N ASP A 883 -1.56 -14.99 -12.73
CA ASP A 883 -0.68 -14.27 -13.65
C ASP A 883 -1.47 -13.85 -14.91
N PRO A 884 -1.55 -12.54 -15.25
CA PRO A 884 -2.26 -12.09 -16.45
C PRO A 884 -1.69 -12.69 -17.73
N ALA A 885 -0.41 -13.08 -17.73
CA ALA A 885 0.26 -13.70 -18.87
C ALA A 885 0.19 -15.23 -18.86
N ALA A 886 -0.46 -15.85 -17.87
CA ALA A 886 -0.59 -17.30 -17.80
C ALA A 886 -1.27 -17.83 -19.06
N MET A 887 -0.68 -18.84 -19.70
CA MET A 887 -1.26 -19.48 -20.89
C MET A 887 -1.55 -20.95 -20.62
N VAL A 888 -2.44 -21.53 -21.42
CA VAL A 888 -2.67 -22.97 -21.37
C VAL A 888 -1.41 -23.71 -21.76
N SER A 889 -0.96 -24.64 -20.92
CA SER A 889 0.11 -25.55 -21.31
C SER A 889 -0.46 -26.61 -22.26
N ALA A 890 0.06 -26.67 -23.49
CA ALA A 890 -0.25 -27.77 -24.39
C ALA A 890 0.22 -29.07 -23.72
N THR A 891 -0.71 -29.85 -23.18
CA THR A 891 -0.42 -31.18 -22.68
C THR A 891 -0.04 -32.01 -23.91
N VAL A 892 1.26 -32.21 -24.15
CA VAL A 892 1.68 -33.40 -24.89
C VAL A 892 1.26 -34.56 -23.98
N PRO A 893 0.32 -35.41 -24.37
CA PRO A 893 0.02 -36.59 -23.58
C PRO A 893 1.32 -37.37 -23.49
N ALA A 894 1.76 -37.69 -22.27
CA ALA A 894 2.85 -38.62 -22.06
C ALA A 894 2.38 -40.03 -22.50
N ALA A 895 2.31 -40.25 -23.80
CA ALA A 895 2.08 -41.53 -24.43
C ALA A 895 3.37 -41.92 -25.17
N ALA A 896 4.09 -42.84 -24.52
CA ALA A 896 5.15 -43.68 -25.09
C ALA A 896 6.37 -42.96 -25.71
N SER A 897 7.31 -42.54 -24.84
CA SER A 897 8.74 -42.64 -25.22
C SER A 897 9.16 -44.10 -25.14
N ALA A 898 8.72 -44.89 -26.13
CA ALA A 898 9.29 -46.19 -26.41
C ALA A 898 10.38 -45.98 -27.48
N VAL A 899 11.63 -46.00 -27.00
CA VAL A 899 12.86 -46.41 -27.67
C VAL A 899 12.81 -46.41 -29.20
N LEU A 900 13.42 -45.40 -29.83
CA LEU A 900 14.11 -45.56 -31.11
C LEU A 900 15.31 -44.60 -31.15
N SER A 901 16.50 -45.15 -30.85
CA SER A 901 17.77 -44.50 -31.19
C SER A 901 17.88 -44.33 -32.71
N PRO A 902 18.19 -43.13 -33.23
CA PRO A 902 18.68 -43.02 -34.59
C PRO A 902 20.16 -43.38 -34.61
N ALA A 903 20.50 -44.37 -35.42
CA ALA A 903 21.86 -44.80 -35.70
C ALA A 903 22.74 -43.62 -36.14
N ARG A 904 23.99 -43.62 -35.66
CA ARG A 904 25.12 -42.83 -36.15
C ARG A 904 25.15 -42.83 -37.69
N VAL A 905 24.97 -41.67 -38.30
CA VAL A 905 25.42 -41.41 -39.67
C VAL A 905 26.72 -40.62 -39.58
N VAL A 906 27.80 -41.26 -40.02
CA VAL A 906 29.12 -40.64 -40.22
C VAL A 906 29.06 -39.80 -41.50
N PRO A 907 29.43 -38.51 -41.50
CA PRO A 907 29.49 -37.74 -42.73
C PRO A 907 30.87 -37.94 -43.41
N THR A 908 30.86 -38.49 -44.63
CA THR A 908 31.97 -38.39 -45.59
C THR A 908 32.00 -36.99 -46.23
N PRO A 909 33.18 -36.42 -46.51
CA PRO A 909 33.30 -35.06 -47.03
C PRO A 909 33.08 -35.05 -48.55
N VAL A 910 32.30 -34.10 -49.05
CA VAL A 910 32.24 -33.79 -50.49
C VAL A 910 32.66 -32.34 -50.69
N ARG A 911 33.56 -32.18 -51.67
CA ARG A 911 34.27 -30.96 -52.08
C ARG A 911 33.34 -29.90 -52.68
N CYS A 912 33.76 -28.65 -52.52
CA CYS A 912 33.29 -27.51 -53.30
C CYS A 912 33.57 -27.69 -54.80
N GLU A 913 32.58 -27.40 -55.64
CA GLU A 913 32.76 -26.95 -57.02
C GLU A 913 31.66 -25.93 -57.37
N GLU A 914 32.11 -24.69 -57.61
CA GLU A 914 31.64 -23.64 -58.53
C GLU A 914 30.15 -23.49 -58.88
N ALA A 915 29.54 -22.37 -58.45
CA ALA A 915 29.14 -21.22 -59.29
C ALA A 915 28.36 -20.17 -58.47
#